data_AF-A0A0S7YYA7-F1
#
_entry.id   AF-A0A0S7YYA7-F1
#
_cell.length_a   1.000
_cell.length_b   1.000
_cell.length_c   1.000
_cell.angle_alpha   90.00
_cell.angle_beta   90.00
_cell.angle_gamma   90.00
#
_symmetry.space_group_name_H-M   'P 1'
#
loop_
_entity.id
_entity.type
_entity.pdbx_description
1 polymer ?
#
loop_
_entity_poly.entity_id
_entity_poly.type
_entity_poly.pdbx_seq_one_letter_code
_entity_poly.pdbx_strand_id
1 'polypeptide(L)'
;LELGRSYRRGIRKGLFKIMSKMGISTIMSYRGAQLFEIVGLSDKVVSLCFAGTISRIQGADFEDLEQDQLALARRAFNPREDLEQGGLHKYVHGGEYHMYNPDVVATLQAAVISGEYERYKLFASLVNDRPASCIRDLFRLAGDRQPVALEDVEPLEDILARFDSAGMSLGALSPEAHEALAVAMNRLGARSNSGEGGEDPARYGTERNSKIKQVASGRFGVTPEYLVSAEVLQIKVAQGAKPGEGGQLPGHKVNEMIARLRYARPGVGLISPPPHHDIYSIEDLAQLIFDLKQVSPGALVSVKLVAEPGVGTVAAGVAKAYADLITISGHDGGTGASPISSIKYAGTPWELGLAETHQTLRINDMRHRVRLQTDGGLKTGLDVIKAAIIGAESFGFGTAPMVALGCKYLRICHLNNCATGVATQHKVLRSKYFVGLPEMVENYFRFVAMECREIMASLGIRRLADLIGRTELLTISDGETDKQRKLDLTPILSTAGLADDKPRYCLDARNEPFDKGELAEQMVRDMLPAIESRSGGTFEYEVCNWHRSIGARVSGEVARRHGNYGMIDAPITVRLRGSVGQSFGVWNAGGLVLELEGDANDYVGKGMAAGRIVLAPPRGSAFVARETPIMGNTCLYGATGGELYAAGTAGERFAVRNSGAVAVVEGAGDHCCEYMTGGVVVVLGRTGINFGAGFTGGFAYVLDIDRDFVDRYNHELVDIHRIQSEGMEAHYQHLRGWIENHQRATGSAWAREILNDYRTFAPKFWLVKPKAADIDSLIENLRRAA
;
A
#
# COMPACT_ATOMS: atom_id res chain seq x y z
N LEU A 1 40.69 -3.09 -9.64
CA LEU A 1 40.34 -1.93 -8.76
C LEU A 1 38.87 -1.50 -8.92
N GLU A 2 38.31 -1.46 -10.13
CA GLU A 2 36.91 -1.05 -10.35
C GLU A 2 35.86 -2.03 -9.81
N LEU A 3 36.06 -3.34 -9.99
CA LEU A 3 35.20 -4.40 -9.42
C LEU A 3 35.02 -4.26 -7.90
N GLY A 4 36.13 -4.05 -7.17
CA GLY A 4 36.08 -3.85 -5.72
C GLY A 4 35.32 -2.59 -5.30
N ARG A 5 35.38 -1.50 -6.09
CA ARG A 5 34.61 -0.27 -5.83
C ARG A 5 33.11 -0.50 -6.05
N SER A 6 32.74 -1.17 -7.14
CA SER A 6 31.34 -1.50 -7.44
C SER A 6 30.74 -2.44 -6.39
N TYR A 7 31.48 -3.46 -5.96
CA TYR A 7 31.08 -4.35 -4.89
C TYR A 7 30.81 -3.60 -3.57
N ARG A 8 31.76 -2.78 -3.10
CA ARG A 8 31.58 -1.98 -1.87
C ARG A 8 30.40 -1.02 -1.97
N ARG A 9 30.20 -0.39 -3.13
CA ARG A 9 29.04 0.48 -3.37
C ARG A 9 27.72 -0.29 -3.25
N GLY A 10 27.67 -1.50 -3.81
CA GLY A 10 26.52 -2.41 -3.71
C GLY A 10 26.22 -2.79 -2.26
N ILE A 11 27.23 -3.22 -1.51
CA ILE A 11 27.09 -3.56 -0.09
C ILE A 11 26.62 -2.36 0.73
N ARG A 12 27.21 -1.17 0.52
CA ARG A 12 26.80 0.05 1.21
C ARG A 12 25.34 0.40 0.94
N LYS A 13 24.89 0.31 -0.33
CA LYS A 13 23.48 0.51 -0.69
C LYS A 13 22.58 -0.55 -0.04
N GLY A 14 23.04 -1.80 0.03
CA GLY A 14 22.35 -2.88 0.73
C GLY A 14 22.18 -2.58 2.22
N LEU A 15 23.23 -2.14 2.91
CA LEU A 15 23.17 -1.77 4.32
C LEU A 15 22.24 -0.58 4.57
N PHE A 16 22.33 0.49 3.78
CA PHE A 16 21.38 1.61 3.89
C PHE A 16 19.94 1.15 3.73
N LYS A 17 19.68 0.28 2.76
CA LYS A 17 18.34 -0.29 2.54
C LYS A 17 17.87 -1.14 3.72
N ILE A 18 18.73 -1.97 4.32
CA ILE A 18 18.36 -2.79 5.48
C ILE A 18 18.02 -1.90 6.68
N MET A 19 18.89 -0.94 7.00
CA MET A 19 18.66 -0.02 8.14
C MET A 19 17.40 0.84 7.94
N SER A 20 17.17 1.33 6.72
CA SER A 20 16.02 2.19 6.43
C SER A 20 14.67 1.48 6.57
N LYS A 21 14.62 0.13 6.50
CA LYS A 21 13.38 -0.62 6.70
C LYS A 21 12.75 -0.34 8.06
N MET A 22 13.58 -0.07 9.07
CA MET A 22 13.20 0.22 10.45
C MET A 22 13.37 1.71 10.80
N GLY A 23 13.55 2.58 9.80
CA GLY A 23 13.75 4.02 10.03
C GLY A 23 15.11 4.41 10.63
N ILE A 24 16.13 3.54 10.55
CA ILE A 24 17.45 3.81 11.15
C ILE A 24 18.38 4.49 10.14
N SER A 25 18.88 5.66 10.52
CA SER A 25 19.76 6.47 9.66
C SER A 25 21.26 6.22 9.86
N THR A 26 21.68 5.62 10.98
CA THR A 26 23.11 5.44 11.28
C THR A 26 23.48 3.98 11.59
N ILE A 27 24.64 3.55 11.08
CA ILE A 27 25.19 2.21 11.35
C ILE A 27 25.60 2.04 12.82
N MET A 28 25.92 3.14 13.50
CA MET A 28 26.31 3.10 14.92
C MET A 28 25.12 2.67 15.78
N SER A 29 23.92 3.17 15.49
CA SER A 29 22.69 2.73 16.17
C SER A 29 22.27 1.31 15.78
N TYR A 30 22.53 0.89 14.54
CA TYR A 30 22.17 -0.45 14.07
C TYR A 30 23.09 -1.56 14.63
N ARG A 31 24.37 -1.26 14.83
CA ARG A 31 25.36 -2.23 15.31
C ARG A 31 24.98 -2.71 16.72
N GLY A 32 24.76 -4.02 16.87
CA GLY A 32 24.41 -4.63 18.15
C GLY A 32 22.93 -4.55 18.52
N ALA A 33 22.10 -3.86 17.73
CA ALA A 33 20.65 -3.73 17.99
C ALA A 33 19.87 -5.03 17.76
N GLN A 34 20.46 -6.03 17.09
CA GLN A 34 19.87 -7.36 16.86
C GLN A 34 18.45 -7.31 16.26
N LEU A 35 18.22 -6.44 15.28
CA LEU A 35 16.92 -6.26 14.61
C LEU A 35 16.65 -7.39 13.59
N PHE A 36 16.60 -8.61 14.10
CA PHE A 36 16.37 -9.85 13.38
C PHE A 36 15.41 -10.73 14.19
N GLU A 37 14.76 -11.66 13.51
CA GLU A 37 14.10 -12.79 14.16
C GLU A 37 14.85 -14.07 13.80
N ILE A 38 15.06 -14.92 14.80
CA ILE A 38 15.60 -16.26 14.63
C ILE A 38 14.44 -17.26 14.57
N VAL A 39 14.31 -17.95 13.44
CA VAL A 39 13.31 -19.01 13.22
C VAL A 39 14.07 -20.31 13.00
N GLY A 40 13.95 -21.26 13.93
CA GLY A 40 14.55 -22.60 13.77
C GLY A 40 15.91 -22.82 14.46
N LEU A 41 16.29 -22.04 15.48
CA LEU A 41 17.46 -22.33 16.33
C LEU A 41 17.03 -22.55 17.78
N SER A 42 17.68 -23.49 18.46
CA SER A 42 17.45 -23.80 19.88
C SER A 42 17.82 -22.65 20.81
N ASP A 43 17.17 -22.61 21.98
CA ASP A 43 17.44 -21.61 23.02
C ASP A 43 18.89 -21.65 23.52
N LYS A 44 19.53 -22.82 23.50
CA LYS A 44 20.95 -22.99 23.86
C LYS A 44 21.85 -22.18 22.91
N VAL A 45 21.59 -22.23 21.61
CA VAL A 45 22.35 -21.48 20.60
C VAL A 45 22.04 -19.98 20.72
N VAL A 46 20.76 -19.62 20.82
CA VAL A 46 20.33 -18.22 20.92
C VAL A 46 20.90 -17.56 22.18
N SER A 47 20.83 -18.22 23.34
CA SER A 47 21.33 -17.66 24.60
C SER A 47 22.84 -17.45 24.61
N LEU A 48 23.61 -18.32 23.95
CA LEU A 48 25.07 -18.18 23.90
C LEU A 48 25.54 -17.16 22.85
N CYS A 49 24.93 -17.17 21.67
CA CYS A 49 25.45 -16.44 20.50
C CYS A 49 24.68 -15.17 20.16
N PHE A 50 23.39 -15.09 20.51
CA PHE A 50 22.46 -14.04 20.08
C PHE A 50 21.55 -13.58 21.22
N ALA A 51 22.08 -13.51 22.44
CA ALA A 51 21.32 -13.17 23.64
C ALA A 51 20.49 -11.89 23.44
N GLY A 52 19.18 -12.00 23.67
CA GLY A 52 18.20 -10.92 23.49
C GLY A 52 17.46 -10.94 22.14
N THR A 53 17.91 -11.74 21.16
CA THR A 53 17.24 -11.87 19.86
C THR A 53 16.01 -12.75 19.98
N ILE A 54 14.90 -12.34 19.37
CA ILE A 54 13.64 -13.08 19.42
C ILE A 54 13.77 -14.42 18.69
N SER A 55 13.38 -15.51 19.36
CA SER A 55 13.16 -16.82 18.76
C SER A 55 11.95 -17.49 19.40
N ARG A 56 10.96 -17.86 18.59
CA ARG A 56 9.62 -18.26 19.08
C ARG A 56 9.34 -19.76 19.05
N ILE A 57 10.14 -20.52 18.29
CA ILE A 57 9.83 -21.94 17.98
C ILE A 57 10.99 -22.90 18.17
N GLN A 58 12.09 -22.47 18.79
CA GLN A 58 13.31 -23.27 18.95
C GLN A 58 13.79 -23.89 17.61
N GLY A 59 14.49 -25.03 17.65
CA GLY A 59 14.95 -25.76 16.46
C GLY A 59 16.37 -26.28 16.60
N ALA A 60 17.20 -26.08 15.57
CA ALA A 60 18.53 -26.68 15.47
C ALA A 60 19.45 -26.28 16.63
N ASP A 61 20.19 -27.24 17.16
CA ASP A 61 21.20 -27.04 18.21
C ASP A 61 22.63 -27.08 17.66
N PHE A 62 23.63 -27.01 18.55
CA PHE A 62 25.03 -27.03 18.15
C PHE A 62 25.43 -28.35 17.47
N GLU A 63 24.83 -29.48 17.85
CA GLU A 63 25.13 -30.76 17.24
C GLU A 63 24.58 -30.78 15.80
N ASP A 64 23.37 -30.28 15.56
CA ASP A 64 22.81 -30.16 14.21
C ASP A 64 23.65 -29.25 13.30
N LEU A 65 24.07 -28.10 13.81
CA LEU A 65 24.90 -27.13 13.08
C LEU A 65 26.29 -27.71 12.77
N GLU A 66 26.88 -28.45 13.70
CA GLU A 66 28.14 -29.15 13.46
C GLU A 66 27.97 -30.23 12.37
N GLN A 67 26.90 -31.02 12.42
CA GLN A 67 26.63 -32.04 11.40
C GLN A 67 26.45 -31.45 10.00
N ASP A 68 25.75 -30.31 9.87
CA ASP A 68 25.64 -29.59 8.61
C ASP A 68 27.00 -29.16 8.07
N GLN A 69 27.85 -28.59 8.93
CA GLN A 69 29.18 -28.14 8.56
C GLN A 69 30.09 -29.32 8.16
N LEU A 70 29.99 -30.46 8.86
CA LEU A 70 30.72 -31.69 8.53
C LEU A 70 30.24 -32.30 7.20
N ALA A 71 28.92 -32.29 6.95
CA ALA A 71 28.36 -32.75 5.68
C ALA A 71 28.84 -31.86 4.52
N LEU A 72 28.79 -30.53 4.69
CA LEU A 72 29.30 -29.58 3.70
C LEU A 72 30.80 -29.75 3.46
N ALA A 73 31.59 -29.89 4.52
CA ALA A 73 33.04 -30.08 4.41
C ALA A 73 33.40 -31.37 3.65
N ARG A 74 32.73 -32.49 3.95
CA ARG A 74 32.94 -33.76 3.23
C ARG A 74 32.72 -33.62 1.73
N ARG A 75 31.67 -32.89 1.32
CA ARG A 75 31.37 -32.61 -0.08
C ARG A 75 32.38 -31.65 -0.71
N ALA A 76 32.65 -30.52 -0.06
CA ALA A 76 33.54 -29.47 -0.57
C ALA A 76 34.99 -29.94 -0.77
N PHE A 77 35.47 -30.90 0.04
CA PHE A 77 36.80 -31.49 -0.08
C PHE A 77 36.83 -32.78 -0.89
N ASN A 78 35.70 -33.25 -1.42
CA ASN A 78 35.67 -34.42 -2.31
C ASN A 78 36.03 -33.97 -3.74
N PRO A 79 37.20 -34.33 -4.28
CA PRO A 79 37.62 -33.89 -5.62
C PRO A 79 36.79 -34.50 -6.75
N ARG A 80 35.86 -35.42 -6.44
CA ARG A 80 34.94 -36.04 -7.39
C ARG A 80 33.59 -35.31 -7.48
N GLU A 81 33.33 -34.35 -6.60
CA GLU A 81 32.09 -33.56 -6.61
C GLU A 81 32.36 -32.17 -7.19
N ASP A 82 31.54 -31.76 -8.16
CA ASP A 82 31.54 -30.41 -8.72
C ASP A 82 30.62 -29.48 -7.93
N LEU A 83 30.78 -28.17 -8.13
CA LEU A 83 29.86 -27.18 -7.57
C LEU A 83 28.47 -27.32 -8.23
N GLU A 84 27.45 -27.58 -7.43
CA GLU A 84 26.07 -27.64 -7.89
C GLU A 84 25.54 -26.26 -8.30
N GLN A 85 24.65 -26.23 -9.30
CA GLN A 85 23.99 -25.01 -9.74
C GLN A 85 23.12 -24.36 -8.63
N GLY A 86 22.49 -25.20 -7.81
CA GLY A 86 21.51 -24.80 -6.78
C GLY A 86 20.17 -24.32 -7.35
N GLY A 87 19.11 -24.47 -6.55
CA GLY A 87 17.74 -24.07 -6.87
C GLY A 87 17.22 -22.88 -6.05
N LEU A 88 17.98 -22.33 -5.10
CA LEU A 88 17.49 -21.37 -4.10
C LEU A 88 16.61 -20.22 -4.65
N HIS A 89 16.98 -19.63 -5.79
CA HIS A 89 16.27 -18.48 -6.37
C HIS A 89 15.24 -18.85 -7.44
N LYS A 90 15.45 -19.95 -8.15
CA LYS A 90 14.60 -20.43 -9.24
C LYS A 90 14.65 -21.95 -9.26
N TYR A 91 13.51 -22.56 -9.53
CA TYR A 91 13.41 -24.00 -9.66
C TYR A 91 14.46 -24.54 -10.65
N VAL A 92 15.21 -25.53 -10.17
CA VAL A 92 16.12 -26.36 -10.96
C VAL A 92 15.71 -27.80 -10.66
N HIS A 93 15.54 -28.61 -11.71
CA HIS A 93 15.17 -30.01 -11.54
C HIS A 93 16.23 -30.75 -10.73
N GLY A 94 15.82 -31.45 -9.67
CA GLY A 94 16.72 -32.12 -8.73
C GLY A 94 17.42 -31.21 -7.70
N GLY A 95 17.17 -29.90 -7.72
CA GLY A 95 17.68 -28.95 -6.71
C GLY A 95 16.70 -28.74 -5.54
N GLU A 96 16.77 -27.58 -4.88
CA GLU A 96 15.84 -27.22 -3.80
C GLU A 96 14.37 -27.36 -4.20
N TYR A 97 13.54 -27.85 -3.26
CA TYR A 97 12.09 -27.93 -3.45
C TYR A 97 11.47 -26.52 -3.54
N HIS A 98 10.52 -26.37 -4.47
CA HIS A 98 9.70 -25.18 -4.61
C HIS A 98 8.22 -25.55 -4.51
N MET A 99 7.49 -24.83 -3.64
CA MET A 99 6.03 -24.98 -3.51
C MET A 99 5.24 -24.63 -4.79
N TYR A 100 5.88 -23.95 -5.73
CA TYR A 100 5.42 -23.81 -7.12
C TYR A 100 6.49 -24.40 -8.03
N ASN A 101 6.30 -25.67 -8.38
CA ASN A 101 7.10 -26.43 -9.33
C ASN A 101 6.25 -26.76 -10.58
N PRO A 102 6.85 -27.32 -11.64
CA PRO A 102 6.13 -27.61 -12.88
C PRO A 102 4.86 -28.46 -12.70
N ASP A 103 4.89 -29.46 -11.82
CA ASP A 103 3.76 -30.38 -11.61
C ASP A 103 2.58 -29.67 -10.96
N VAL A 104 2.85 -28.87 -9.91
CA VAL A 104 1.84 -28.03 -9.24
C VAL A 104 1.23 -27.02 -10.22
N VAL A 105 2.05 -26.40 -11.07
CA VAL A 105 1.56 -25.43 -12.08
C VAL A 105 0.71 -26.12 -13.15
N ALA A 106 1.16 -27.25 -13.68
CA ALA A 106 0.49 -27.96 -14.75
C ALA A 106 -0.85 -28.56 -14.30
N THR A 107 -0.89 -29.19 -13.12
CA THR A 107 -2.11 -29.80 -12.57
C THR A 107 -3.17 -28.75 -12.23
N LEU A 108 -2.78 -27.62 -11.62
CA LEU A 108 -3.70 -26.52 -11.36
C LEU A 108 -4.32 -25.99 -12.66
N GLN A 109 -3.48 -25.73 -13.68
CA GLN A 109 -3.96 -25.25 -14.98
C GLN A 109 -4.88 -26.26 -15.66
N ALA A 110 -4.53 -27.55 -15.61
CA ALA A 110 -5.38 -28.60 -16.16
C ALA A 110 -6.76 -28.67 -15.49
N ALA A 111 -6.82 -28.47 -14.17
CA ALA A 111 -8.07 -28.47 -13.41
C ALA A 111 -8.97 -27.27 -13.73
N VAL A 112 -8.41 -26.06 -13.76
CA VAL A 112 -9.21 -24.85 -13.99
C VAL A 112 -9.67 -24.71 -15.43
N ILE A 113 -8.92 -25.28 -16.39
CA ILE A 113 -9.30 -25.32 -17.81
C ILE A 113 -10.42 -26.33 -18.04
N SER A 114 -10.35 -27.52 -17.43
CA SER A 114 -11.40 -28.53 -17.61
C SER A 114 -12.67 -28.25 -16.82
N GLY A 115 -12.57 -27.51 -15.71
CA GLY A 115 -13.68 -27.36 -14.77
C GLY A 115 -13.98 -28.63 -13.97
N GLU A 116 -13.09 -29.63 -13.99
CA GLU A 116 -13.28 -30.91 -13.30
C GLU A 116 -12.63 -30.90 -11.91
N TYR A 117 -13.45 -31.03 -10.85
CA TYR A 117 -12.98 -31.05 -9.47
C TYR A 117 -12.02 -32.21 -9.16
N GLU A 118 -12.16 -33.37 -9.82
CA GLU A 118 -11.25 -34.49 -9.63
C GLU A 118 -9.80 -34.18 -10.06
N ARG A 119 -9.62 -33.33 -11.08
CA ARG A 119 -8.27 -32.84 -11.45
C ARG A 119 -7.73 -31.87 -10.42
N TYR A 120 -8.60 -31.08 -9.79
CA TYR A 120 -8.20 -30.22 -8.68
C TYR A 120 -7.69 -31.06 -7.51
N LYS A 121 -8.32 -32.20 -7.19
CA LYS A 121 -7.83 -33.10 -6.13
C LYS A 121 -6.40 -33.59 -6.38
N LEU A 122 -6.00 -33.81 -7.64
CA LEU A 122 -4.61 -34.14 -7.99
C LEU A 122 -3.66 -32.97 -7.71
N PHE A 123 -4.06 -31.74 -8.01
CA PHE A 123 -3.30 -30.54 -7.61
C PHE A 123 -3.23 -30.40 -6.09
N ALA A 124 -4.36 -30.60 -5.40
CA ALA A 124 -4.46 -30.45 -3.96
C ALA A 124 -3.60 -31.49 -3.24
N SER A 125 -3.55 -32.75 -3.69
CA SER A 125 -2.66 -33.77 -3.10
C SER A 125 -1.18 -33.43 -3.28
N LEU A 126 -0.76 -32.98 -4.47
CA LEU A 126 0.63 -32.52 -4.68
C LEU A 126 1.04 -31.38 -3.75
N VAL A 127 0.08 -30.54 -3.38
CA VAL A 127 0.29 -29.42 -2.46
C VAL A 127 0.22 -29.88 -1.00
N ASN A 128 -0.80 -30.66 -0.63
CA ASN A 128 -1.11 -31.01 0.76
C ASN A 128 -0.20 -32.13 1.30
N ASP A 129 0.28 -33.03 0.44
CA ASP A 129 1.10 -34.19 0.81
C ASP A 129 2.61 -33.98 0.54
N ARG A 130 3.01 -32.71 0.36
CA ARG A 130 4.41 -32.33 0.11
C ARG A 130 5.31 -32.57 1.33
N PRO A 131 6.64 -32.70 1.14
CA PRO A 131 7.59 -32.60 2.24
C PRO A 131 7.45 -31.26 2.97
N ALA A 132 7.63 -31.27 4.30
CA ALA A 132 7.45 -30.09 5.12
C ALA A 132 8.30 -28.91 4.63
N SER A 133 7.62 -27.90 4.08
CA SER A 133 8.21 -26.73 3.43
C SER A 133 7.82 -25.40 4.11
N CYS A 134 6.78 -25.43 4.94
CA CYS A 134 6.31 -24.34 5.77
C CYS A 134 5.77 -24.87 7.10
N ILE A 135 5.59 -24.00 8.11
CA ILE A 135 5.22 -24.40 9.47
C ILE A 135 3.89 -25.19 9.47
N ARG A 136 2.90 -24.74 8.70
CA ARG A 136 1.60 -25.43 8.61
C ARG A 136 1.67 -26.86 8.07
N ASP A 137 2.74 -27.28 7.40
CA ASP A 137 2.92 -28.67 6.96
C ASP A 137 3.17 -29.61 8.15
N LEU A 138 3.65 -29.07 9.28
CA LEU A 138 3.85 -29.79 10.53
C LEU A 138 2.58 -29.82 11.40
N PHE A 139 1.45 -29.28 10.92
CA PHE A 139 0.15 -29.42 11.58
C PHE A 139 -0.73 -30.43 10.85
N ARG A 140 -1.33 -31.35 11.61
CA ARG A 140 -2.33 -32.31 11.15
C ARG A 140 -3.69 -31.97 11.73
N LEU A 141 -4.76 -32.23 10.97
CA LEU A 141 -6.12 -32.12 11.48
C LEU A 141 -6.37 -33.20 12.55
N ALA A 142 -7.05 -32.86 13.63
CA ALA A 142 -7.44 -33.83 14.66
C ALA A 142 -8.44 -34.86 14.08
N GLY A 143 -8.13 -36.15 14.21
CA GLY A 143 -8.85 -37.25 13.55
C GLY A 143 -9.98 -37.89 14.35
N ASP A 144 -10.27 -37.41 15.56
CA ASP A 144 -11.20 -38.00 16.53
C ASP A 144 -12.58 -37.33 16.55
N ARG A 145 -13.10 -36.94 15.38
CA ARG A 145 -14.37 -36.21 15.24
C ARG A 145 -15.43 -37.02 14.52
N GLN A 146 -16.69 -36.83 14.94
CA GLN A 146 -17.85 -37.39 14.25
C GLN A 146 -18.15 -36.53 13.02
N PRO A 147 -18.06 -37.09 11.80
CA PRO A 147 -18.33 -36.33 10.59
C PRO A 147 -19.81 -35.94 10.50
N VAL A 148 -20.08 -34.87 9.76
CA VAL A 148 -21.43 -34.48 9.35
C VAL A 148 -21.60 -34.71 7.85
N ALA A 149 -22.85 -34.77 7.39
CA ALA A 149 -23.12 -34.86 5.96
C ALA A 149 -22.69 -33.56 5.26
N LEU A 150 -22.21 -33.66 4.02
CA LEU A 150 -21.70 -32.49 3.30
C LEU A 150 -22.80 -31.45 3.04
N GLU A 151 -24.04 -31.91 2.87
CA GLU A 151 -25.24 -31.10 2.75
C GLU A 151 -25.56 -30.27 4.01
N ASP A 152 -25.08 -30.68 5.18
CA ASP A 152 -25.24 -29.93 6.44
C ASP A 152 -24.20 -28.81 6.60
N VAL A 153 -23.15 -28.80 5.76
CA VAL A 153 -22.13 -27.75 5.74
C VAL A 153 -22.65 -26.54 4.98
N GLU A 154 -22.35 -25.34 5.48
CA GLU A 154 -22.79 -24.08 4.91
C GLU A 154 -22.56 -23.99 3.39
N PRO A 155 -23.39 -23.23 2.66
CA PRO A 155 -23.30 -23.11 1.21
C PRO A 155 -21.92 -22.65 0.74
N LEU A 156 -21.59 -23.00 -0.50
CA LEU A 156 -20.30 -22.69 -1.11
C LEU A 156 -20.09 -21.16 -1.22
N GLU A 157 -21.17 -20.42 -1.44
CA GLU A 157 -21.21 -18.96 -1.55
C GLU A 157 -20.75 -18.26 -0.25
N ASP A 158 -21.10 -18.81 0.91
CA ASP A 158 -20.74 -18.24 2.22
C ASP A 158 -19.23 -18.37 2.49
N ILE A 159 -18.61 -19.45 1.99
CA ILE A 159 -17.15 -19.64 2.04
C ILE A 159 -16.47 -18.74 1.02
N LEU A 160 -16.96 -18.68 -0.22
CA LEU A 160 -16.41 -17.81 -1.27
C LEU A 160 -16.40 -16.33 -0.88
N ALA A 161 -17.41 -15.85 -0.15
CA ALA A 161 -17.49 -14.48 0.35
C ALA A 161 -16.32 -14.10 1.30
N ARG A 162 -15.58 -15.08 1.79
CA ARG A 162 -14.38 -14.92 2.64
C ARG A 162 -13.08 -14.92 1.84
N PHE A 163 -13.13 -15.15 0.53
CA PHE A 163 -11.95 -15.18 -0.34
C PHE A 163 -11.75 -13.85 -1.03
N ASP A 164 -10.51 -13.39 -1.01
CA ASP A 164 -10.09 -12.19 -1.74
C ASP A 164 -8.96 -12.52 -2.70
N SER A 165 -8.96 -11.97 -3.91
CA SER A 165 -7.73 -11.93 -4.71
C SER A 165 -6.83 -10.83 -4.14
N ALA A 166 -5.58 -11.15 -3.79
CA ALA A 166 -4.66 -10.20 -3.18
C ALA A 166 -4.37 -8.99 -4.09
N GLY A 167 -4.05 -7.83 -3.49
CA GLY A 167 -3.77 -6.60 -4.24
C GLY A 167 -2.53 -6.73 -5.12
N MET A 168 -2.74 -6.77 -6.45
CA MET A 168 -1.69 -6.89 -7.45
C MET A 168 -1.88 -5.81 -8.50
N SER A 169 -1.01 -4.79 -8.49
CA SER A 169 -1.27 -3.56 -9.25
C SER A 169 -1.42 -3.77 -10.76
N LEU A 170 -2.37 -3.05 -11.35
CA LEU A 170 -2.35 -2.73 -12.77
C LEU A 170 -1.02 -2.04 -13.13
N GLY A 171 -0.27 -2.63 -14.06
CA GLY A 171 1.13 -2.28 -14.35
C GLY A 171 2.06 -3.45 -14.05
N ALA A 172 2.00 -4.01 -12.84
CA ALA A 172 2.66 -5.29 -12.55
C ALA A 172 2.01 -6.42 -13.36
N LEU A 173 0.69 -6.49 -13.31
CA LEU A 173 -0.14 -7.34 -14.17
C LEU A 173 -0.56 -6.59 -15.43
N SER A 174 -0.83 -7.34 -16.50
CA SER A 174 -1.51 -6.83 -17.68
C SER A 174 -2.95 -6.40 -17.33
N PRO A 175 -3.54 -5.44 -18.07
CA PRO A 175 -4.96 -5.09 -17.92
C PRO A 175 -5.88 -6.29 -18.04
N GLU A 176 -5.59 -7.21 -18.97
CA GLU A 176 -6.41 -8.40 -19.21
C GLU A 176 -6.43 -9.32 -17.99
N ALA A 177 -5.25 -9.60 -17.39
CA ALA A 177 -5.18 -10.43 -16.20
C ALA A 177 -5.85 -9.77 -14.98
N HIS A 178 -5.67 -8.45 -14.84
CA HIS A 178 -6.25 -7.70 -13.72
C HIS A 178 -7.77 -7.63 -13.81
N GLU A 179 -8.32 -7.39 -15.00
CA GLU A 179 -9.77 -7.36 -15.22
C GLU A 179 -10.38 -8.76 -15.10
N ALA A 180 -9.73 -9.81 -15.60
CA ALA A 180 -10.22 -11.18 -15.48
C ALA A 180 -10.39 -11.61 -14.02
N LEU A 181 -9.45 -11.24 -13.14
CA LEU A 181 -9.61 -11.44 -11.70
C LEU A 181 -10.83 -10.71 -11.14
N ALA A 182 -11.00 -9.43 -11.49
CA ALA A 182 -12.08 -8.63 -10.95
C ALA A 182 -13.44 -9.19 -11.34
N VAL A 183 -13.61 -9.55 -12.62
CA VAL A 183 -14.81 -10.17 -13.15
C VAL A 183 -15.11 -11.49 -12.42
N ALA A 184 -14.12 -12.39 -12.32
CA ALA A 184 -14.30 -13.68 -11.66
C ALA A 184 -14.74 -13.52 -10.19
N MET A 185 -14.03 -12.69 -9.42
CA MET A 185 -14.33 -12.51 -8.00
C MET A 185 -15.71 -11.86 -7.80
N ASN A 186 -16.09 -10.90 -8.65
CA ASN A 186 -17.40 -10.26 -8.55
C ASN A 186 -18.55 -11.21 -8.87
N ARG A 187 -18.41 -12.06 -9.89
CA ARG A 187 -19.40 -13.10 -10.24
C ARG A 187 -19.57 -14.16 -9.15
N LEU A 188 -18.50 -14.44 -8.40
CA LEU A 188 -18.53 -15.34 -7.25
C LEU A 188 -19.10 -14.70 -5.96
N GLY A 189 -19.42 -13.41 -5.95
CA GLY A 189 -19.79 -12.68 -4.74
C GLY A 189 -18.62 -12.39 -3.79
N ALA A 190 -17.39 -12.77 -4.19
CA ALA A 190 -16.15 -12.54 -3.48
C ALA A 190 -15.59 -11.13 -3.78
N ARG A 191 -14.32 -10.84 -3.42
CA ARG A 191 -13.70 -9.54 -3.72
C ARG A 191 -12.36 -9.67 -4.45
N SER A 192 -12.10 -8.73 -5.35
CA SER A 192 -10.76 -8.49 -5.91
C SER A 192 -10.19 -7.17 -5.41
N ASN A 193 -8.86 -7.05 -5.45
CA ASN A 193 -8.13 -5.89 -4.94
C ASN A 193 -7.30 -5.23 -6.04
N SER A 194 -7.47 -3.92 -6.22
CA SER A 194 -6.81 -3.11 -7.27
C SER A 194 -5.27 -3.06 -7.18
N GLY A 195 -4.73 -3.35 -5.99
CA GLY A 195 -3.32 -3.11 -5.69
C GLY A 195 -2.93 -1.63 -5.78
N GLU A 196 -1.63 -1.36 -5.73
CA GLU A 196 -1.07 0.00 -5.61
C GLU A 196 -1.05 0.82 -6.92
N GLY A 197 -1.76 0.40 -7.96
CA GLY A 197 -1.59 0.91 -9.33
C GLY A 197 -2.59 1.95 -9.80
N GLY A 198 -3.59 2.28 -8.99
CA GLY A 198 -4.81 2.93 -9.46
C GLY A 198 -5.70 1.94 -10.22
N GLU A 199 -6.88 2.41 -10.62
CA GLU A 199 -7.82 1.66 -11.45
C GLU A 199 -8.43 2.59 -12.51
N ASP A 200 -8.73 2.05 -13.69
CA ASP A 200 -9.35 2.85 -14.75
C ASP A 200 -10.81 3.16 -14.39
N PRO A 201 -11.24 4.45 -14.35
CA PRO A 201 -12.61 4.82 -14.03
C PRO A 201 -13.68 4.17 -14.92
N ALA A 202 -13.33 3.76 -16.14
CA ALA A 202 -14.23 3.02 -17.02
C ALA A 202 -14.69 1.67 -16.43
N ARG A 203 -14.02 1.16 -15.39
CA ARG A 203 -14.40 -0.07 -14.69
C ARG A 203 -15.43 0.16 -13.58
N TYR A 204 -15.58 1.39 -13.07
CA TYR A 204 -16.45 1.68 -11.94
C TYR A 204 -17.92 1.40 -12.29
N GLY A 205 -18.66 0.81 -11.35
CA GLY A 205 -20.05 0.41 -11.57
C GLY A 205 -20.25 -0.78 -12.51
N THR A 206 -19.18 -1.40 -13.02
CA THR A 206 -19.25 -2.61 -13.87
C THR A 206 -18.76 -3.85 -13.13
N GLU A 207 -18.97 -5.06 -13.69
CA GLU A 207 -18.39 -6.30 -13.15
C GLU A 207 -16.85 -6.32 -13.16
N ARG A 208 -16.20 -5.37 -13.83
CA ARG A 208 -14.74 -5.24 -13.82
C ARG A 208 -14.22 -4.43 -12.64
N ASN A 209 -15.07 -3.79 -11.84
CA ASN A 209 -14.65 -2.97 -10.70
C ASN A 209 -14.01 -3.84 -9.60
N SER A 210 -12.82 -3.48 -9.11
CA SER A 210 -12.28 -4.13 -7.92
C SER A 210 -12.95 -3.63 -6.64
N LYS A 211 -13.62 -4.52 -5.90
CA LYS A 211 -14.32 -4.17 -4.65
C LYS A 211 -13.40 -3.71 -3.53
N ILE A 212 -12.14 -4.14 -3.54
CA ILE A 212 -11.10 -3.63 -2.63
C ILE A 212 -10.22 -2.64 -3.38
N LYS A 213 -10.07 -1.44 -2.83
CA LYS A 213 -9.21 -0.39 -3.38
C LYS A 213 -8.06 -0.11 -2.44
N GLN A 214 -6.83 -0.27 -2.91
CA GLN A 214 -5.65 -0.07 -2.09
C GLN A 214 -5.22 1.40 -2.04
N VAL A 215 -4.79 1.84 -0.86
CA VAL A 215 -4.15 3.13 -0.60
C VAL A 215 -2.74 2.82 -0.10
N ALA A 216 -1.73 3.10 -0.93
CA ALA A 216 -0.32 2.81 -0.68
C ALA A 216 0.53 4.09 -0.73
N SER A 217 1.80 4.04 -0.29
CA SER A 217 2.70 5.20 -0.16
C SER A 217 2.90 6.03 -1.44
N GLY A 218 2.75 5.45 -2.63
CA GLY A 218 2.82 6.20 -3.89
C GLY A 218 1.60 7.07 -4.19
N ARG A 219 0.46 6.80 -3.55
CA ARG A 219 -0.88 7.39 -3.84
C ARG A 219 -1.25 7.37 -5.33
N PHE A 220 -0.75 6.37 -6.07
CA PHE A 220 -1.03 6.28 -7.50
C PHE A 220 -2.51 6.00 -7.76
N GLY A 221 -3.14 6.89 -8.53
CA GLY A 221 -4.55 6.78 -8.94
C GLY A 221 -5.54 6.85 -7.77
N VAL A 222 -5.13 7.37 -6.61
CA VAL A 222 -6.02 7.51 -5.45
C VAL A 222 -6.76 8.84 -5.56
N THR A 223 -8.02 8.78 -6.01
CA THR A 223 -8.91 9.93 -6.18
C THR A 223 -10.21 9.73 -5.38
N PRO A 224 -11.01 10.78 -5.12
CA PRO A 224 -12.31 10.65 -4.46
C PRO A 224 -13.21 9.60 -5.12
N GLU A 225 -13.33 9.62 -6.44
CA GLU A 225 -14.12 8.65 -7.22
C GLU A 225 -13.59 7.21 -7.08
N TYR A 226 -12.27 7.04 -7.08
CA TYR A 226 -11.63 5.75 -6.81
C TYR A 226 -12.03 5.22 -5.42
N LEU A 227 -11.96 6.06 -4.39
CA LEU A 227 -12.25 5.67 -3.01
C LEU A 227 -13.73 5.32 -2.79
N VAL A 228 -14.67 6.08 -3.37
CA VAL A 228 -16.11 5.81 -3.22
C VAL A 228 -16.62 4.63 -4.06
N SER A 229 -15.81 4.15 -5.01
CA SER A 229 -16.12 2.96 -5.82
C SER A 229 -15.83 1.61 -5.12
N ALA A 230 -15.33 1.65 -3.88
CA ALA A 230 -14.89 0.48 -3.12
C ALA A 230 -15.94 0.01 -2.09
N GLU A 231 -15.97 -1.30 -1.83
CA GLU A 231 -16.55 -1.87 -0.62
C GLU A 231 -15.55 -1.88 0.55
N VAL A 232 -14.26 -2.03 0.24
CA VAL A 232 -13.17 -2.04 1.23
C VAL A 232 -12.01 -1.16 0.75
N LEU A 233 -11.54 -0.28 1.61
CA LEU A 233 -10.35 0.55 1.39
C LEU A 233 -9.19 -0.07 2.19
N GLN A 234 -8.14 -0.54 1.49
CA GLN A 234 -7.01 -1.19 2.15
C GLN A 234 -5.80 -0.26 2.23
N ILE A 235 -5.42 0.15 3.44
CA ILE A 235 -4.16 0.81 3.73
C ILE A 235 -3.04 -0.22 3.67
N LYS A 236 -2.12 -0.06 2.71
CA LYS A 236 -0.99 -0.97 2.53
C LYS A 236 0.25 -0.44 3.24
N VAL A 237 0.41 -0.82 4.51
CA VAL A 237 1.63 -0.50 5.27
C VAL A 237 2.81 -1.30 4.72
N ALA A 238 2.62 -2.60 4.46
CA ALA A 238 3.68 -3.46 3.95
C ALA A 238 3.16 -4.64 3.09
N GLN A 239 4.09 -5.40 2.52
CA GLN A 239 3.82 -6.68 1.85
C GLN A 239 4.94 -7.69 2.14
N GLY A 240 4.59 -8.97 2.23
CA GLY A 240 5.54 -10.02 2.66
C GLY A 240 6.81 -10.15 1.81
N ALA A 241 6.74 -9.88 0.51
CA ALA A 241 7.90 -10.00 -0.39
C ALA A 241 8.97 -8.90 -0.23
N LYS A 242 8.63 -7.80 0.46
CA LYS A 242 9.51 -6.66 0.73
C LYS A 242 8.98 -5.76 1.86
N PRO A 243 8.97 -6.25 3.11
CA PRO A 243 8.64 -5.43 4.26
C PRO A 243 9.67 -4.31 4.42
N GLY A 244 9.21 -3.14 4.90
CA GLY A 244 10.03 -1.93 5.06
C GLY A 244 10.46 -1.25 3.75
N GLU A 245 9.84 -1.59 2.62
CA GLU A 245 10.12 -0.97 1.32
C GLU A 245 8.84 -0.66 0.53
N GLY A 246 8.94 0.29 -0.40
CA GLY A 246 7.84 0.69 -1.28
C GLY A 246 7.60 -0.21 -2.50
N GLY A 247 6.49 0.06 -3.17
CA GLY A 247 6.15 -0.42 -4.50
C GLY A 247 7.26 -0.20 -5.53
N GLN A 248 7.37 -1.10 -6.51
CA GLN A 248 8.37 -0.98 -7.59
C GLN A 248 7.75 -1.39 -8.92
N LEU A 249 7.76 -0.47 -9.88
CA LEU A 249 7.39 -0.73 -11.26
C LEU A 249 8.51 -0.24 -12.19
N PRO A 250 9.20 -1.15 -12.88
CA PRO A 250 10.25 -0.78 -13.84
C PRO A 250 9.71 0.13 -14.96
N GLY A 251 10.51 1.11 -15.37
CA GLY A 251 10.08 2.16 -16.32
C GLY A 251 9.62 1.63 -17.67
N HIS A 252 10.21 0.54 -18.15
CA HIS A 252 9.79 -0.13 -19.40
C HIS A 252 8.43 -0.85 -19.29
N LYS A 253 7.82 -0.90 -18.10
CA LYS A 253 6.41 -1.29 -17.88
C LYS A 253 5.49 -0.08 -17.75
N VAL A 254 6.01 1.15 -17.71
CA VAL A 254 5.22 2.38 -17.60
C VAL A 254 4.94 2.89 -19.01
N ASN A 255 3.98 2.26 -19.68
CA ASN A 255 3.44 2.78 -20.95
C ASN A 255 2.46 3.94 -20.70
N GLU A 256 1.92 4.54 -21.77
CA GLU A 256 1.01 5.69 -21.69
C GLU A 256 -0.21 5.46 -20.80
N MET A 257 -0.86 4.30 -20.91
CA MET A 257 -2.01 3.94 -20.07
C MET A 257 -1.63 3.88 -18.59
N ILE A 258 -0.52 3.19 -18.25
CA ILE A 258 -0.06 3.11 -16.86
C ILE A 258 0.35 4.49 -16.34
N ALA A 259 1.05 5.29 -17.15
CA ALA A 259 1.45 6.65 -16.79
C ALA A 259 0.23 7.53 -16.49
N ARG A 260 -0.81 7.46 -17.34
CA ARG A 260 -2.08 8.18 -17.16
C ARG A 260 -2.75 7.79 -15.85
N LEU A 261 -2.98 6.50 -15.60
CA LEU A 261 -3.67 6.02 -14.40
C LEU A 261 -2.93 6.36 -13.11
N ARG A 262 -1.60 6.50 -13.18
CA ARG A 262 -0.74 6.80 -12.04
C ARG A 262 -0.36 8.27 -11.93
N TYR A 263 -0.85 9.13 -12.83
CA TYR A 263 -0.46 10.55 -12.91
C TYR A 263 1.08 10.72 -12.92
N ALA A 264 1.72 9.95 -13.80
CA ALA A 264 3.16 9.82 -13.94
C ALA A 264 3.61 10.02 -15.39
N ARG A 265 4.92 9.90 -15.65
CA ARG A 265 5.50 10.02 -16.98
C ARG A 265 5.78 8.65 -17.62
N PRO A 266 5.47 8.44 -18.92
CA PRO A 266 5.84 7.22 -19.63
C PRO A 266 7.35 6.94 -19.57
N GLY A 267 7.73 5.67 -19.45
CA GLY A 267 9.13 5.22 -19.44
C GLY A 267 9.89 5.45 -18.13
N VAL A 268 9.35 6.24 -17.20
CA VAL A 268 10.00 6.52 -15.91
C VAL A 268 9.69 5.42 -14.90
N GLY A 269 10.72 4.87 -14.26
CA GLY A 269 10.55 3.87 -13.21
C GLY A 269 9.85 4.46 -11.98
N LEU A 270 8.87 3.74 -11.43
CA LEU A 270 8.11 4.17 -10.26
C LEU A 270 8.57 3.36 -9.05
N ILE A 271 9.36 4.00 -8.19
CA ILE A 271 9.74 3.48 -6.88
C ILE A 271 8.95 4.30 -5.86
N SER A 272 8.01 3.67 -5.17
CA SER A 272 7.24 4.36 -4.15
C SER A 272 8.12 4.64 -2.91
N PRO A 273 7.83 5.71 -2.15
CA PRO A 273 8.45 5.90 -0.85
C PRO A 273 8.26 4.66 0.03
N PRO A 274 9.23 4.26 0.85
CA PRO A 274 9.03 3.18 1.82
C PRO A 274 7.90 3.47 2.83
N PRO A 275 7.85 4.64 3.50
CA PRO A 275 6.75 4.96 4.39
C PRO A 275 5.58 5.59 3.64
N HIS A 276 4.40 5.54 4.26
CA HIS A 276 3.36 6.52 4.01
C HIS A 276 3.78 7.84 4.67
N HIS A 277 3.84 8.94 3.93
CA HIS A 277 4.28 10.22 4.50
C HIS A 277 3.24 10.88 5.43
N ASP A 278 2.05 10.28 5.51
CA ASP A 278 0.96 10.61 6.43
C ASP A 278 0.71 9.50 7.46
N ILE A 279 1.70 8.63 7.70
CA ILE A 279 1.69 7.61 8.76
C ILE A 279 3.11 7.51 9.34
N TYR A 280 3.41 8.31 10.35
CA TYR A 280 4.65 8.21 11.13
C TYR A 280 4.44 7.65 12.53
N SER A 281 3.20 7.58 12.98
CA SER A 281 2.82 6.97 14.24
C SER A 281 1.44 6.30 14.15
N ILE A 282 0.97 5.74 15.27
CA ILE A 282 -0.33 5.04 15.31
C ILE A 282 -1.51 6.02 15.22
N GLU A 283 -1.35 7.22 15.77
CA GLU A 283 -2.34 8.30 15.67
C GLU A 283 -2.46 8.84 14.25
N ASP A 284 -1.37 8.86 13.47
CA ASP A 284 -1.43 9.19 12.04
C ASP A 284 -2.17 8.10 11.24
N LEU A 285 -1.96 6.82 11.57
CA LEU A 285 -2.74 5.74 10.98
C LEU A 285 -4.23 5.90 11.30
N ALA A 286 -4.56 6.25 12.55
CA ALA A 286 -5.93 6.54 12.95
C ALA A 286 -6.51 7.73 12.17
N GLN A 287 -5.70 8.76 11.89
CA GLN A 287 -6.11 9.89 11.06
C GLN A 287 -6.40 9.47 9.61
N LEU A 288 -5.55 8.63 8.99
CA LEU A 288 -5.84 8.13 7.63
C LEU A 288 -7.08 7.22 7.61
N ILE A 289 -7.28 6.37 8.61
CA ILE A 289 -8.50 5.55 8.73
C ILE A 289 -9.72 6.47 8.83
N PHE A 290 -9.63 7.53 9.64
CA PHE A 290 -10.69 8.54 9.74
C PHE A 290 -10.94 9.24 8.39
N ASP A 291 -9.90 9.71 7.69
CA ASP A 291 -10.03 10.34 6.36
C ASP A 291 -10.76 9.43 5.35
N LEU A 292 -10.45 8.12 5.34
CA LEU A 292 -11.06 7.14 4.45
C LEU A 292 -12.54 6.87 4.80
N LYS A 293 -12.86 6.77 6.10
CA LYS A 293 -14.23 6.63 6.59
C LYS A 293 -15.06 7.90 6.34
N GLN A 294 -14.43 9.07 6.35
CA GLN A 294 -15.10 10.31 5.95
C GLN A 294 -15.41 10.28 4.44
N VAL A 295 -14.44 10.11 3.53
CA VAL A 295 -14.78 10.17 2.09
C VAL A 295 -15.74 9.05 1.64
N SER A 296 -15.66 7.86 2.23
CA SER A 296 -16.53 6.73 1.89
C SER A 296 -17.07 6.05 3.16
N PRO A 297 -18.12 6.60 3.80
CA PRO A 297 -18.67 6.04 5.03
C PRO A 297 -19.27 4.64 4.82
N GLY A 298 -19.59 4.26 3.58
CA GLY A 298 -20.08 2.93 3.24
C GLY A 298 -18.99 1.85 3.22
N ALA A 299 -17.72 2.21 3.03
CA ALA A 299 -16.63 1.25 2.87
C ALA A 299 -16.04 0.80 4.23
N LEU A 300 -15.56 -0.44 4.28
CA LEU A 300 -14.74 -0.93 5.40
C LEU A 300 -13.28 -0.51 5.20
N VAL A 301 -12.53 -0.31 6.27
CA VAL A 301 -11.09 -0.01 6.20
C VAL A 301 -10.26 -1.20 6.65
N SER A 302 -9.39 -1.67 5.78
CA SER A 302 -8.43 -2.76 6.02
C SER A 302 -7.02 -2.20 6.19
N VAL A 303 -6.24 -2.71 7.14
CA VAL A 303 -4.81 -2.40 7.27
C VAL A 303 -4.00 -3.66 6.98
N LYS A 304 -3.14 -3.60 5.97
CA LYS A 304 -2.28 -4.70 5.56
C LYS A 304 -0.89 -4.59 6.19
N LEU A 305 -0.61 -5.50 7.12
CA LEU A 305 0.64 -5.69 7.83
C LEU A 305 1.38 -6.92 7.30
N VAL A 306 2.62 -7.10 7.75
CA VAL A 306 3.41 -8.32 7.50
C VAL A 306 3.69 -8.99 8.83
N ALA A 307 3.67 -10.31 8.85
CA ALA A 307 4.07 -11.09 10.00
C ALA A 307 5.55 -10.81 10.37
N GLU A 308 5.76 -10.35 11.59
CA GLU A 308 7.05 -10.19 12.27
C GLU A 308 6.79 -10.16 13.79
N PRO A 309 7.81 -10.29 14.65
CA PRO A 309 7.61 -10.22 16.08
C PRO A 309 7.07 -8.86 16.50
N GLY A 310 6.05 -8.84 17.37
CA GLY A 310 5.41 -7.62 17.84
C GLY A 310 4.25 -7.16 16.96
N VAL A 311 3.97 -7.84 15.84
CA VAL A 311 2.82 -7.52 14.98
C VAL A 311 1.49 -7.59 15.74
N GLY A 312 1.37 -8.43 16.77
CA GLY A 312 0.16 -8.48 17.61
C GLY A 312 -0.06 -7.19 18.39
N THR A 313 1.02 -6.57 18.87
CA THR A 313 0.95 -5.26 19.56
C THR A 313 0.55 -4.15 18.58
N VAL A 314 1.14 -4.16 17.37
CA VAL A 314 0.75 -3.23 16.31
C VAL A 314 -0.73 -3.42 15.94
N ALA A 315 -1.19 -4.67 15.81
CA ALA A 315 -2.58 -4.99 15.50
C ALA A 315 -3.57 -4.49 16.56
N ALA A 316 -3.21 -4.55 17.85
CA ALA A 316 -4.02 -3.94 18.90
C ALA A 316 -4.12 -2.41 18.74
N GLY A 317 -3.01 -1.74 18.39
CA GLY A 317 -3.01 -0.32 18.03
C GLY A 317 -3.92 -0.04 16.83
N VAL A 318 -3.84 -0.86 15.77
CA VAL A 318 -4.67 -0.76 14.56
C VAL A 318 -6.16 -0.92 14.88
N ALA A 319 -6.53 -1.84 15.76
CA ALA A 319 -7.90 -2.02 16.22
C ALA A 319 -8.40 -0.78 16.99
N LYS A 320 -7.56 -0.18 17.85
CA LYS A 320 -7.87 1.08 18.54
C LYS A 320 -7.93 2.29 17.59
N ALA A 321 -7.26 2.21 16.45
CA ALA A 321 -7.30 3.18 15.37
C ALA A 321 -8.51 3.02 14.44
N TYR A 322 -9.48 2.16 14.82
CA TYR A 322 -10.78 1.99 14.16
C TYR A 322 -10.74 1.29 12.79
N ALA A 323 -9.71 0.50 12.51
CA ALA A 323 -9.73 -0.39 11.34
C ALA A 323 -10.81 -1.46 11.51
N ASP A 324 -11.45 -1.87 10.40
CA ASP A 324 -12.47 -2.91 10.39
C ASP A 324 -11.86 -4.29 10.06
N LEU A 325 -10.75 -4.31 9.31
CA LEU A 325 -10.01 -5.52 8.97
C LEU A 325 -8.50 -5.33 9.20
N ILE A 326 -7.82 -6.41 9.60
CA ILE A 326 -6.36 -6.47 9.67
C ILE A 326 -5.90 -7.66 8.82
N THR A 327 -5.07 -7.40 7.82
CA THR A 327 -4.46 -8.44 6.99
C THR A 327 -3.04 -8.72 7.49
N ILE A 328 -2.76 -9.95 7.88
CA ILE A 328 -1.41 -10.42 8.22
C ILE A 328 -0.84 -11.17 7.02
N SER A 329 0.15 -10.57 6.35
CA SER A 329 0.84 -11.21 5.22
C SER A 329 2.06 -12.01 5.66
N GLY A 330 2.18 -13.24 5.18
CA GLY A 330 3.39 -14.06 5.32
C GLY A 330 4.53 -13.62 4.40
N HIS A 331 5.77 -13.93 4.78
CA HIS A 331 6.98 -13.66 3.99
C HIS A 331 6.96 -14.29 2.59
N ASP A 332 6.18 -15.34 2.38
CA ASP A 332 6.03 -16.11 1.16
C ASP A 332 5.04 -15.47 0.15
N GLY A 333 4.59 -14.24 0.41
CA GLY A 333 3.81 -13.43 -0.52
C GLY A 333 4.53 -13.17 -1.86
N GLY A 334 3.77 -13.14 -2.96
CA GLY A 334 4.29 -12.87 -4.31
C GLY A 334 4.65 -11.40 -4.56
N THR A 335 5.43 -11.13 -5.61
CA THR A 335 5.71 -9.77 -6.09
C THR A 335 6.05 -9.73 -7.57
N GLY A 336 5.67 -8.64 -8.25
CA GLY A 336 6.08 -8.37 -9.63
C GLY A 336 7.54 -7.89 -9.74
N ALA A 337 8.04 -7.19 -8.71
CA ALA A 337 9.41 -6.68 -8.64
C ALA A 337 9.82 -6.37 -7.18
N SER A 338 10.94 -6.94 -6.75
CA SER A 338 11.53 -6.74 -5.41
C SER A 338 13.02 -7.13 -5.42
N PRO A 339 13.87 -6.52 -4.56
CA PRO A 339 15.21 -7.02 -4.31
C PRO A 339 15.19 -8.46 -3.81
N ILE A 340 16.08 -9.30 -4.34
CA ILE A 340 16.18 -10.72 -3.94
C ILE A 340 16.45 -10.87 -2.44
N SER A 341 17.23 -9.98 -1.85
CA SER A 341 17.50 -9.96 -0.41
C SER A 341 16.22 -9.84 0.42
N SER A 342 15.26 -9.03 -0.04
CA SER A 342 14.01 -8.82 0.70
C SER A 342 13.03 -9.98 0.52
N ILE A 343 12.98 -10.59 -0.67
CA ILE A 343 12.17 -11.80 -0.92
C ILE A 343 12.63 -12.97 -0.03
N LYS A 344 13.93 -13.05 0.28
CA LYS A 344 14.51 -14.18 1.00
C LYS A 344 14.69 -13.96 2.50
N TYR A 345 14.89 -12.73 2.94
CA TYR A 345 15.38 -12.44 4.30
C TYR A 345 14.59 -11.37 5.04
N ALA A 346 13.37 -11.02 4.60
CA ALA A 346 12.53 -10.07 5.31
C ALA A 346 11.09 -10.57 5.42
N GLY A 347 10.48 -10.38 6.60
CA GLY A 347 9.18 -10.94 6.96
C GLY A 347 9.30 -12.37 7.50
N THR A 348 8.23 -12.85 8.16
CA THR A 348 8.18 -14.17 8.80
C THR A 348 6.94 -14.97 8.35
N PRO A 349 6.85 -16.28 8.67
CA PRO A 349 5.66 -17.10 8.38
C PRO A 349 4.38 -16.48 8.96
N TRP A 350 3.29 -16.51 8.18
CA TRP A 350 2.02 -15.95 8.62
C TRP A 350 1.45 -16.74 9.80
N GLU A 351 1.78 -18.01 9.96
CA GLU A 351 1.34 -18.85 11.08
C GLU A 351 1.73 -18.21 12.42
N LEU A 352 2.95 -17.67 12.50
CA LEU A 352 3.46 -16.99 13.69
C LEU A 352 2.75 -15.64 13.91
N GLY A 353 2.71 -14.80 12.88
CA GLY A 353 2.12 -13.46 12.99
C GLY A 353 0.60 -13.48 13.21
N LEU A 354 -0.11 -14.43 12.60
CA LEU A 354 -1.55 -14.60 12.75
C LEU A 354 -1.90 -15.08 14.15
N ALA A 355 -1.18 -16.08 14.67
CA ALA A 355 -1.38 -16.56 16.04
C ALA A 355 -1.12 -15.44 17.05
N GLU A 356 0.01 -14.72 16.92
CA GLU A 356 0.34 -13.60 17.81
C GLU A 356 -0.73 -12.51 17.77
N THR A 357 -1.21 -12.15 16.57
CA THR A 357 -2.27 -11.16 16.38
C THR A 357 -3.59 -11.60 17.01
N HIS A 358 -4.02 -12.84 16.72
CA HIS A 358 -5.26 -13.40 17.25
C HIS A 358 -5.22 -13.44 18.78
N GLN A 359 -4.15 -13.97 19.36
CA GLN A 359 -3.97 -14.07 20.81
C GLN A 359 -3.94 -12.69 21.45
N THR A 360 -3.15 -11.74 20.93
CA THR A 360 -3.03 -10.39 21.49
C THR A 360 -4.36 -9.64 21.49
N LEU A 361 -5.13 -9.72 20.39
CA LEU A 361 -6.44 -9.09 20.31
C LEU A 361 -7.45 -9.72 21.28
N ARG A 362 -7.38 -11.03 21.53
CA ARG A 362 -8.24 -11.69 22.54
C ARG A 362 -7.85 -11.32 23.97
N ILE A 363 -6.54 -11.22 24.25
CA ILE A 363 -6.02 -10.79 25.56
C ILE A 363 -6.50 -9.38 25.90
N ASN A 364 -6.50 -8.48 24.91
CA ASN A 364 -6.90 -7.08 25.07
C ASN A 364 -8.41 -6.80 24.86
N ASP A 365 -9.24 -7.84 24.73
CA ASP A 365 -10.68 -7.72 24.48
C ASP A 365 -11.05 -6.86 23.25
N MET A 366 -10.31 -7.06 22.16
CA MET A 366 -10.48 -6.35 20.88
C MET A 366 -10.81 -7.29 19.72
N ARG A 367 -10.75 -8.61 19.92
CA ARG A 367 -10.94 -9.59 18.85
C ARG A 367 -12.31 -9.50 18.17
N HIS A 368 -13.34 -9.07 18.89
CA HIS A 368 -14.71 -8.89 18.38
C HIS A 368 -14.86 -7.70 17.42
N ARG A 369 -13.91 -6.75 17.42
CA ARG A 369 -14.01 -5.48 16.68
C ARG A 369 -13.46 -5.52 15.26
N VAL A 370 -12.54 -6.45 15.00
CA VAL A 370 -11.75 -6.49 13.76
C VAL A 370 -11.78 -7.86 13.13
N ARG A 371 -11.96 -7.90 11.80
CA ARG A 371 -11.81 -9.14 11.04
C ARG A 371 -10.35 -9.40 10.73
N LEU A 372 -9.87 -10.60 11.05
CA LEU A 372 -8.51 -11.00 10.67
C LEU A 372 -8.51 -11.67 9.30
N GLN A 373 -7.68 -11.14 8.41
CA GLN A 373 -7.36 -11.74 7.12
C GLN A 373 -5.93 -12.27 7.16
N THR A 374 -5.67 -13.38 6.47
CA THR A 374 -4.29 -13.80 6.18
C THR A 374 -4.07 -14.02 4.69
N ASP A 375 -2.85 -13.72 4.23
CA ASP A 375 -2.35 -14.13 2.92
C ASP A 375 -0.87 -14.54 3.02
N GLY A 376 -0.35 -15.16 1.96
CA GLY A 376 1.01 -15.73 1.96
C GLY A 376 0.98 -17.21 1.64
N GLY A 377 1.26 -17.54 0.37
CA GLY A 377 1.39 -18.92 -0.08
C GLY A 377 0.18 -19.84 0.05
N LEU A 378 -1.03 -19.34 0.38
CA LEU A 378 -2.27 -20.13 0.39
C LEU A 378 -2.61 -20.65 -1.02
N LYS A 379 -2.94 -21.93 -1.13
CA LYS A 379 -3.18 -22.64 -2.40
C LYS A 379 -4.43 -23.52 -2.39
N THR A 380 -4.71 -24.20 -1.28
CA THR A 380 -5.74 -25.24 -1.17
C THR A 380 -6.76 -24.92 -0.07
N GLY A 381 -7.86 -25.68 -0.04
CA GLY A 381 -8.82 -25.63 1.05
C GLY A 381 -8.20 -26.01 2.40
N LEU A 382 -7.23 -26.94 2.42
CA LEU A 382 -6.51 -27.26 3.66
C LEU A 382 -5.74 -26.05 4.24
N ASP A 383 -5.10 -25.25 3.39
CA ASP A 383 -4.44 -24.01 3.82
C ASP A 383 -5.45 -23.05 4.48
N VAL A 384 -6.66 -22.91 3.90
CA VAL A 384 -7.76 -22.09 4.43
C VAL A 384 -8.22 -22.60 5.79
N ILE A 385 -8.47 -23.90 5.93
CA ILE A 385 -8.95 -24.51 7.17
C ILE A 385 -7.91 -24.32 8.30
N LYS A 386 -6.63 -24.56 8.00
CA LYS A 386 -5.55 -24.33 8.99
C LYS A 386 -5.46 -22.86 9.40
N ALA A 387 -5.55 -21.93 8.45
CA ALA A 387 -5.56 -20.50 8.73
C ALA A 387 -6.78 -20.09 9.58
N ALA A 388 -7.97 -20.65 9.30
CA ALA A 388 -9.18 -20.42 10.09
C ALA A 388 -8.97 -20.87 11.54
N ILE A 389 -8.49 -22.11 11.72
CA ILE A 389 -8.22 -22.69 13.04
C ILE A 389 -7.25 -21.84 13.86
N ILE A 390 -6.20 -21.29 13.22
CA ILE A 390 -5.24 -20.40 13.91
C ILE A 390 -5.89 -19.04 14.27
N GLY A 391 -6.84 -18.54 13.48
CA GLY A 391 -7.64 -17.37 13.87
C GLY A 391 -8.10 -16.43 12.76
N ALA A 392 -7.85 -16.74 11.49
CA ALA A 392 -8.29 -15.93 10.35
C ALA A 392 -9.77 -16.13 10.01
N GLU A 393 -10.40 -15.10 9.42
CA GLU A 393 -11.81 -15.08 9.01
C GLU A 393 -11.98 -14.89 7.50
N SER A 394 -10.97 -14.32 6.85
CA SER A 394 -10.90 -14.18 5.39
C SER A 394 -9.49 -14.47 4.87
N PHE A 395 -9.39 -14.80 3.59
CA PHE A 395 -8.23 -15.46 3.01
C PHE A 395 -7.85 -14.81 1.68
N GLY A 396 -6.62 -14.29 1.60
CA GLY A 396 -6.11 -13.62 0.40
C GLY A 396 -5.28 -14.55 -0.48
N PHE A 397 -5.56 -14.54 -1.78
CA PHE A 397 -4.86 -15.38 -2.76
C PHE A 397 -4.22 -14.53 -3.86
N GLY A 398 -2.89 -14.62 -3.98
CA GLY A 398 -2.14 -13.87 -5.01
C GLY A 398 -1.66 -14.76 -6.15
N THR A 399 -0.71 -15.65 -5.87
CA THR A 399 -0.03 -16.42 -6.92
C THR A 399 -0.91 -17.51 -7.55
N ALA A 400 -1.71 -18.23 -6.75
CA ALA A 400 -2.55 -19.31 -7.26
C ALA A 400 -3.55 -18.85 -8.36
N PRO A 401 -4.32 -17.77 -8.19
CA PRO A 401 -5.19 -17.28 -9.27
C PRO A 401 -4.40 -16.74 -10.48
N MET A 402 -3.16 -16.28 -10.32
CA MET A 402 -2.28 -15.97 -11.46
C MET A 402 -1.85 -17.21 -12.23
N VAL A 403 -1.56 -18.32 -11.53
CA VAL A 403 -1.28 -19.61 -12.16
C VAL A 403 -2.53 -20.13 -12.88
N ALA A 404 -3.72 -19.97 -12.27
CA ALA A 404 -4.99 -20.29 -12.90
C ALA A 404 -5.20 -19.50 -14.21
N LEU A 405 -4.85 -18.21 -14.26
CA LEU A 405 -4.88 -17.40 -15.49
C LEU A 405 -3.77 -17.72 -16.50
N GLY A 406 -2.92 -18.72 -16.26
CA GLY A 406 -1.90 -19.16 -17.21
C GLY A 406 -0.46 -18.79 -16.86
N CYS A 407 -0.16 -18.26 -15.67
CA CYS A 407 1.23 -18.03 -15.25
C CYS A 407 2.01 -19.35 -15.17
N LYS A 408 3.17 -19.41 -15.83
CA LYS A 408 4.11 -20.57 -15.79
C LYS A 408 5.19 -20.44 -14.71
N TYR A 409 5.06 -19.47 -13.81
CA TYR A 409 5.96 -19.23 -12.68
C TYR A 409 7.46 -19.06 -13.03
N LEU A 410 7.76 -18.46 -14.19
CA LEU A 410 9.13 -18.27 -14.72
C LEU A 410 9.98 -17.21 -13.97
N ARG A 411 9.35 -16.43 -13.08
CA ARG A 411 10.00 -15.35 -12.27
C ARG A 411 10.70 -14.26 -13.10
N ILE A 412 10.08 -13.89 -14.23
CA ILE A 412 10.53 -12.82 -15.14
C ILE A 412 9.59 -11.60 -15.17
N CYS A 413 8.71 -11.47 -14.17
CA CYS A 413 7.66 -10.46 -14.11
C CYS A 413 8.18 -9.01 -14.22
N HIS A 414 9.36 -8.76 -13.66
CA HIS A 414 10.05 -7.46 -13.66
C HIS A 414 10.68 -7.10 -15.01
N LEU A 415 10.88 -8.08 -15.90
CA LEU A 415 11.55 -7.88 -17.19
C LEU A 415 10.60 -7.46 -18.31
N ASN A 416 9.28 -7.41 -18.05
CA ASN A 416 8.24 -7.09 -19.04
C ASN A 416 8.12 -8.09 -20.20
N ASN A 417 8.77 -9.26 -20.12
CA ASN A 417 8.77 -10.29 -21.17
C ASN A 417 8.02 -11.56 -20.75
N CYS A 418 6.94 -11.42 -19.97
CA CYS A 418 6.12 -12.54 -19.53
C CYS A 418 5.61 -13.35 -20.73
N ALA A 419 6.03 -14.61 -20.81
CA ALA A 419 5.75 -15.50 -21.95
C ALA A 419 4.26 -15.85 -22.12
N THR A 420 3.41 -15.56 -21.13
CA THR A 420 1.97 -15.88 -21.14
C THR A 420 1.07 -14.65 -21.03
N GLY A 421 1.62 -13.45 -21.24
CA GLY A 421 0.83 -12.21 -21.25
C GLY A 421 0.27 -11.77 -19.89
N VAL A 422 0.55 -12.47 -18.79
CA VAL A 422 0.00 -12.17 -17.44
C VAL A 422 0.69 -10.95 -16.79
N ALA A 423 2.02 -10.95 -16.71
CA ALA A 423 2.79 -9.94 -15.96
C ALA A 423 3.62 -9.02 -16.88
N THR A 424 3.00 -8.48 -17.92
CA THR A 424 3.65 -7.65 -18.95
C THR A 424 2.73 -6.54 -19.46
N GLN A 425 3.32 -5.42 -19.86
CA GLN A 425 2.67 -4.34 -20.61
C GLN A 425 3.01 -4.37 -22.11
N HIS A 426 3.79 -5.36 -22.56
CA HIS A 426 4.16 -5.50 -23.96
C HIS A 426 2.95 -5.95 -24.78
N LYS A 427 2.49 -5.08 -25.69
CA LYS A 427 1.26 -5.27 -26.49
C LYS A 427 1.21 -6.63 -27.18
N VAL A 428 2.28 -7.02 -27.89
CA VAL A 428 2.32 -8.30 -28.61
C VAL A 428 2.22 -9.50 -27.65
N LEU A 429 2.82 -9.40 -26.46
CA LEU A 429 2.81 -10.54 -25.53
C LEU A 429 1.43 -10.72 -24.91
N ARG A 430 0.78 -9.61 -24.57
CA ARG A 430 -0.61 -9.58 -24.11
C ARG A 430 -1.56 -10.12 -25.17
N SER A 431 -1.54 -9.55 -26.37
CA SER A 431 -2.50 -9.90 -27.43
C SER A 431 -2.32 -11.31 -28.00
N LYS A 432 -1.10 -11.87 -28.02
CA LYS A 432 -0.85 -13.20 -28.61
C LYS A 432 -0.84 -14.36 -27.61
N TYR A 433 -0.48 -14.12 -26.34
CA TYR A 433 -0.21 -15.21 -25.39
C TYR A 433 -1.06 -15.17 -24.12
N PHE A 434 -1.80 -14.09 -23.85
CA PHE A 434 -2.75 -14.12 -22.75
C PHE A 434 -3.97 -14.95 -23.15
N VAL A 435 -4.24 -16.02 -22.40
CA VAL A 435 -5.35 -16.96 -22.63
C VAL A 435 -6.23 -17.13 -21.40
N GLY A 436 -5.98 -16.36 -20.33
CA GLY A 436 -6.70 -16.48 -19.08
C GLY A 436 -8.12 -15.95 -19.18
N LEU A 437 -9.08 -16.75 -18.75
CA LEU A 437 -10.50 -16.39 -18.71
C LEU A 437 -10.97 -16.24 -17.26
N PRO A 438 -11.94 -15.35 -16.96
CA PRO A 438 -12.53 -15.24 -15.63
C PRO A 438 -12.99 -16.60 -15.07
N GLU A 439 -13.60 -17.43 -15.92
CA GLU A 439 -14.15 -18.74 -15.57
C GLU A 439 -13.09 -19.70 -15.00
N MET A 440 -11.82 -19.57 -15.43
CA MET A 440 -10.71 -20.38 -14.87
C MET A 440 -10.43 -20.00 -13.41
N VAL A 441 -10.51 -18.71 -13.08
CA VAL A 441 -10.37 -18.23 -11.71
C VAL A 441 -11.60 -18.61 -10.88
N GLU A 442 -12.80 -18.54 -11.47
CA GLU A 442 -14.03 -18.99 -10.83
C GLU A 442 -13.97 -20.46 -10.45
N ASN A 443 -13.53 -21.32 -11.38
CA ASN A 443 -13.32 -22.74 -11.14
C ASN A 443 -12.34 -22.98 -9.98
N TYR A 444 -11.19 -22.28 -9.98
CA TYR A 444 -10.20 -22.40 -8.90
C TYR A 444 -10.81 -22.15 -7.52
N PHE A 445 -11.51 -21.02 -7.35
CA PHE A 445 -12.09 -20.66 -6.06
C PHE A 445 -13.26 -21.56 -5.66
N ARG A 446 -14.09 -22.00 -6.62
CA ARG A 446 -15.14 -23.02 -6.36
C ARG A 446 -14.53 -24.32 -5.85
N PHE A 447 -13.40 -24.77 -6.42
CA PHE A 447 -12.74 -25.99 -5.96
C PHE A 447 -12.12 -25.83 -4.57
N VAL A 448 -11.45 -24.71 -4.29
CA VAL A 448 -10.92 -24.43 -2.94
C VAL A 448 -12.04 -24.39 -1.91
N ALA A 449 -13.17 -23.74 -2.23
CA ALA A 449 -14.33 -23.68 -1.34
C ALA A 449 -14.96 -25.06 -1.14
N MET A 450 -15.04 -25.87 -2.19
CA MET A 450 -15.54 -27.25 -2.11
C MET A 450 -14.64 -28.13 -1.23
N GLU A 451 -13.32 -28.04 -1.36
CA GLU A 451 -12.37 -28.74 -0.49
C GLU A 451 -12.53 -28.29 0.97
N CYS A 452 -12.78 -27.00 1.22
CA CYS A 452 -13.10 -26.51 2.57
C CYS A 452 -14.34 -27.21 3.13
N ARG A 453 -15.43 -27.34 2.33
CA ARG A 453 -16.66 -28.02 2.77
C ARG A 453 -16.41 -29.49 3.07
N GLU A 454 -15.65 -30.19 2.23
CA GLU A 454 -15.29 -31.61 2.44
C GLU A 454 -14.47 -31.80 3.73
N ILE A 455 -13.51 -30.90 3.99
CA ILE A 455 -12.71 -30.94 5.23
C ILE A 455 -13.59 -30.60 6.45
N MET A 456 -14.45 -29.59 6.35
CA MET A 456 -15.37 -29.21 7.42
C MET A 456 -16.33 -30.36 7.77
N ALA A 457 -16.88 -31.03 6.75
CA ALA A 457 -17.73 -32.20 6.93
C ALA A 457 -17.02 -33.32 7.68
N SER A 458 -15.76 -33.62 7.30
CA SER A 458 -14.97 -34.67 7.98
C SER A 458 -14.61 -34.32 9.43
N LEU A 459 -14.47 -33.02 9.75
CA LEU A 459 -14.27 -32.52 11.11
C LEU A 459 -15.56 -32.41 11.94
N GLY A 460 -16.73 -32.65 11.34
CA GLY A 460 -18.03 -32.49 12.01
C GLY A 460 -18.47 -31.03 12.18
N ILE A 461 -17.94 -30.12 11.35
CA ILE A 461 -18.16 -28.68 11.45
C ILE A 461 -19.07 -28.19 10.33
N ARG A 462 -20.14 -27.47 10.68
CA ARG A 462 -21.13 -26.98 9.71
C ARG A 462 -20.83 -25.60 9.18
N ARG A 463 -20.17 -24.73 9.96
CA ARG A 463 -19.87 -23.34 9.58
C ARG A 463 -18.40 -23.03 9.78
N LEU A 464 -17.78 -22.32 8.85
CA LEU A 464 -16.36 -21.97 8.90
C LEU A 464 -16.06 -21.08 10.10
N ALA A 465 -17.02 -20.25 10.52
CA ALA A 465 -16.94 -19.49 11.76
C ALA A 465 -16.67 -20.37 13.00
N ASP A 466 -17.17 -21.61 13.01
CA ASP A 466 -17.00 -22.56 14.12
C ASP A 466 -15.62 -23.24 14.13
N LEU A 467 -14.77 -22.97 13.13
CA LEU A 467 -13.35 -23.31 13.12
C LEU A 467 -12.49 -22.22 13.75
N ILE A 468 -12.95 -20.97 13.77
CA ILE A 468 -12.06 -19.82 13.94
C ILE A 468 -11.47 -19.79 15.35
N GLY A 469 -10.14 -19.86 15.45
CA GLY A 469 -9.42 -19.88 16.72
C GLY A 469 -9.60 -21.18 17.52
N ARG A 470 -10.12 -22.26 16.93
CA ARG A 470 -10.30 -23.58 17.57
C ARG A 470 -9.03 -24.44 17.44
N THR A 471 -7.95 -23.98 18.04
CA THR A 471 -6.61 -24.55 17.87
C THR A 471 -6.50 -26.03 18.29
N GLU A 472 -7.43 -26.54 19.10
CA GLU A 472 -7.52 -27.95 19.46
C GLU A 472 -7.90 -28.87 18.29
N LEU A 473 -8.31 -28.31 17.15
CA LEU A 473 -8.52 -29.05 15.90
C LEU A 473 -7.22 -29.34 15.13
N LEU A 474 -6.08 -28.85 15.62
CA LEU A 474 -4.75 -29.15 15.07
C LEU A 474 -3.91 -29.93 16.07
N THR A 475 -3.14 -30.88 15.54
CA THR A 475 -2.11 -31.62 16.24
C THR A 475 -0.75 -31.38 15.58
N ILE A 476 0.31 -31.40 16.37
CA ILE A 476 1.68 -31.20 15.87
C ILE A 476 2.21 -32.56 15.40
N SER A 477 2.75 -32.59 14.18
CA SER A 477 3.43 -33.75 13.61
C SER A 477 4.80 -33.93 14.27
N ASP A 478 5.25 -35.17 14.44
CA ASP A 478 6.59 -35.49 14.96
C ASP A 478 7.73 -34.97 14.06
N GLY A 479 7.43 -34.56 12.82
CA GLY A 479 8.45 -34.18 11.83
C GLY A 479 9.18 -35.39 11.23
N GLU A 480 9.83 -35.15 10.10
CA GLU A 480 10.56 -36.15 9.31
C GLU A 480 12.07 -36.08 9.53
N THR A 481 12.60 -34.91 9.92
CA THR A 481 14.04 -34.69 10.17
C THR A 481 14.33 -34.42 11.64
N ASP A 482 15.59 -34.64 12.06
CA ASP A 482 16.03 -34.37 13.43
C ASP A 482 15.83 -32.91 13.84
N LYS A 483 16.04 -31.97 12.92
CA LYS A 483 15.80 -30.54 13.17
C LYS A 483 14.31 -30.21 13.31
N GLN A 484 13.44 -30.87 12.54
CA GLN A 484 11.98 -30.67 12.64
C GLN A 484 11.46 -31.18 13.99
N ARG A 485 11.96 -32.31 14.48
CA ARG A 485 11.62 -32.86 15.80
C ARG A 485 11.96 -31.93 16.97
N LYS A 486 12.90 -31.00 16.78
CA LYS A 486 13.37 -30.04 17.79
C LYS A 486 12.61 -28.70 17.76
N LEU A 487 11.63 -28.54 16.87
CA LEU A 487 10.79 -27.34 16.85
C LEU A 487 9.72 -27.41 17.95
N ASP A 488 9.53 -26.30 18.66
CA ASP A 488 8.40 -26.10 19.55
C ASP A 488 7.33 -25.25 18.85
N LEU A 489 6.29 -25.90 18.34
CA LEU A 489 5.18 -25.24 17.66
C LEU A 489 3.97 -25.01 18.57
N THR A 490 4.07 -25.38 19.86
CA THR A 490 2.97 -25.23 20.83
C THR A 490 2.51 -23.78 21.02
N PRO A 491 3.38 -22.74 20.95
CA PRO A 491 2.92 -21.35 21.11
C PRO A 491 1.91 -20.89 20.04
N ILE A 492 2.00 -21.44 18.82
CA ILE A 492 1.09 -21.11 17.71
C ILE A 492 -0.33 -21.62 18.01
N LEU A 493 -0.45 -22.77 18.66
CA LEU A 493 -1.73 -23.42 18.98
C LEU A 493 -2.26 -23.05 20.37
N SER A 494 -1.59 -22.14 21.09
CA SER A 494 -2.01 -21.69 22.41
C SER A 494 -3.30 -20.85 22.36
N THR A 495 -4.20 -21.09 23.31
CA THR A 495 -5.37 -20.23 23.58
C THR A 495 -5.05 -19.05 24.50
N ALA A 496 -3.77 -18.89 24.88
CA ALA A 496 -3.27 -17.93 25.87
C ALA A 496 -3.94 -18.04 27.26
N GLY A 497 -4.53 -19.21 27.59
CA GLY A 497 -5.23 -19.45 28.85
C GLY A 497 -6.52 -18.64 29.01
N LEU A 498 -7.05 -18.07 27.92
CA LEU A 498 -8.29 -17.30 27.94
C LEU A 498 -9.51 -18.21 27.99
N ALA A 499 -10.55 -17.75 28.68
CA ALA A 499 -11.84 -18.44 28.76
C ALA A 499 -12.46 -18.64 27.35
N ASP A 500 -13.19 -19.75 27.20
CA ASP A 500 -13.76 -20.19 25.93
C ASP A 500 -14.88 -19.28 25.41
N ASP A 501 -15.54 -18.54 26.31
CA ASP A 501 -16.63 -17.61 26.02
C ASP A 501 -16.15 -16.30 25.40
N LYS A 502 -14.86 -15.96 25.50
CA LYS A 502 -14.30 -14.78 24.84
C LYS A 502 -14.40 -14.91 23.31
N PRO A 503 -14.86 -13.86 22.60
CA PRO A 503 -14.96 -13.86 21.15
C PRO A 503 -13.67 -14.31 20.45
N ARG A 504 -13.82 -15.20 19.47
CA ARG A 504 -12.71 -15.73 18.65
C ARG A 504 -12.61 -15.07 17.28
N TYR A 505 -13.70 -14.44 16.84
CA TYR A 505 -13.83 -13.78 15.55
C TYR A 505 -14.60 -12.46 15.70
N CYS A 506 -14.69 -11.69 14.62
CA CYS A 506 -15.34 -10.39 14.63
C CYS A 506 -16.86 -10.54 14.76
N LEU A 507 -17.45 -9.82 15.71
CA LEU A 507 -18.90 -9.76 15.94
C LEU A 507 -19.49 -8.43 15.47
N ASP A 508 -18.69 -7.37 15.50
CA ASP A 508 -19.12 -6.04 15.10
C ASP A 508 -19.22 -5.93 13.58
N ALA A 509 -20.24 -5.21 13.11
CA ALA A 509 -20.36 -4.93 11.68
C ALA A 509 -19.27 -3.96 11.20
N ARG A 510 -18.91 -2.98 12.06
CA ARG A 510 -17.98 -1.88 11.82
C ARG A 510 -17.32 -1.45 13.14
N ASN A 511 -16.06 -1.06 13.06
CA ASN A 511 -15.31 -0.48 14.16
C ASN A 511 -15.40 1.05 14.07
N GLU A 512 -16.44 1.62 14.67
CA GLU A 512 -16.77 3.03 14.52
C GLU A 512 -15.76 3.95 15.25
N PRO A 513 -15.25 5.01 14.58
CA PRO A 513 -14.41 6.00 15.23
C PRO A 513 -15.08 6.69 16.41
N PHE A 514 -14.29 7.11 17.41
CA PHE A 514 -14.78 7.94 18.51
C PHE A 514 -15.32 9.29 18.01
N ASP A 515 -14.52 9.99 17.21
CA ASP A 515 -14.95 11.22 16.54
C ASP A 515 -15.96 10.87 15.43
N LYS A 516 -17.12 11.52 15.46
CA LYS A 516 -18.20 11.29 14.51
C LYS A 516 -18.19 12.25 13.32
N GLY A 517 -17.30 13.24 13.31
CA GLY A 517 -17.24 14.24 12.24
C GLY A 517 -18.53 15.07 12.15
N GLU A 518 -19.12 15.45 13.28
CA GLU A 518 -20.47 16.05 13.35
C GLU A 518 -20.62 17.29 12.46
N LEU A 519 -19.60 18.16 12.42
CA LEU A 519 -19.57 19.32 11.52
C LEU A 519 -19.53 18.90 10.05
N ALA A 520 -18.76 17.87 9.69
CA ALA A 520 -18.69 17.39 8.31
C ALA A 520 -20.04 16.78 7.86
N GLU A 521 -20.74 16.09 8.75
CA GLU A 521 -22.11 15.60 8.50
C GLU A 521 -23.12 16.75 8.40
N GLN A 522 -22.96 17.81 9.19
CA GLN A 522 -23.76 19.02 9.05
C GLN A 522 -23.54 19.68 7.68
N MET A 523 -22.28 19.87 7.26
CA MET A 523 -21.95 20.41 5.95
C MET A 523 -22.58 19.60 4.82
N VAL A 524 -22.56 18.27 4.91
CA VAL A 524 -23.26 17.42 3.93
C VAL A 524 -24.75 17.72 3.93
N ARG A 525 -25.44 17.75 5.08
CA ARG A 525 -26.89 18.04 5.13
C ARG A 525 -27.24 19.38 4.48
N ASP A 526 -26.44 20.40 4.73
CA ASP A 526 -26.68 21.75 4.21
C ASP A 526 -26.42 21.84 2.71
N MET A 527 -25.38 21.14 2.22
CA MET A 527 -24.90 21.24 0.84
C MET A 527 -25.52 20.19 -0.09
N LEU A 528 -26.08 19.10 0.42
CA LEU A 528 -26.58 17.99 -0.39
C LEU A 528 -27.62 18.42 -1.45
N PRO A 529 -28.60 19.30 -1.15
CA PRO A 529 -29.54 19.77 -2.16
C PRO A 529 -28.83 20.51 -3.32
N ALA A 530 -27.78 21.28 -3.01
CA ALA A 530 -27.00 22.01 -4.01
C ALA A 530 -26.12 21.06 -4.86
N ILE A 531 -25.56 20.02 -4.23
CA ILE A 531 -24.84 18.94 -4.93
C ILE A 531 -25.79 18.25 -5.91
N GLU A 532 -26.92 17.75 -5.42
CA GLU A 532 -27.87 16.95 -6.21
C GLU A 532 -28.46 17.73 -7.39
N SER A 533 -28.76 19.01 -7.19
CA SER A 533 -29.28 19.91 -8.23
C SER A 533 -28.18 20.52 -9.12
N ARG A 534 -26.89 20.31 -8.80
CA ARG A 534 -25.74 20.99 -9.43
C ARG A 534 -25.92 22.51 -9.53
N SER A 535 -26.48 23.12 -8.48
CA SER A 535 -26.70 24.57 -8.43
C SER A 535 -25.52 25.34 -7.83
N GLY A 536 -24.61 24.65 -7.14
CA GLY A 536 -23.53 25.27 -6.39
C GLY A 536 -24.05 26.07 -5.19
N GLY A 537 -23.19 26.89 -4.58
CA GLY A 537 -23.63 27.72 -3.46
C GLY A 537 -22.48 28.27 -2.63
N THR A 538 -22.80 29.11 -1.65
CA THR A 538 -21.86 29.61 -0.65
C THR A 538 -22.37 29.30 0.74
N PHE A 539 -21.49 28.75 1.58
CA PHE A 539 -21.79 28.29 2.93
C PHE A 539 -20.69 28.79 3.88
N GLU A 540 -21.03 29.00 5.16
CA GLU A 540 -20.10 29.58 6.13
C GLU A 540 -20.12 28.78 7.45
N TYR A 541 -18.95 28.46 8.01
CA TYR A 541 -18.82 27.73 9.27
C TYR A 541 -17.61 28.19 10.11
N GLU A 542 -17.69 27.99 11.42
CA GLU A 542 -16.55 28.15 12.33
C GLU A 542 -15.86 26.80 12.54
N VAL A 543 -14.53 26.79 12.58
CA VAL A 543 -13.71 25.59 12.74
C VAL A 543 -12.74 25.67 13.91
N CYS A 544 -12.41 24.51 14.47
CA CYS A 544 -11.47 24.33 15.56
C CYS A 544 -10.57 23.14 15.25
N ASN A 545 -9.43 23.02 15.94
CA ASN A 545 -8.39 22.06 15.57
C ASN A 545 -8.81 20.58 15.74
N TRP A 546 -9.89 20.30 16.46
CA TRP A 546 -10.49 18.96 16.55
C TRP A 546 -11.45 18.66 15.38
N HIS A 547 -11.84 19.65 14.58
CA HIS A 547 -12.56 19.43 13.33
C HIS A 547 -11.56 18.96 12.26
N ARG A 548 -11.50 17.65 12.06
CA ARG A 548 -10.55 16.98 11.17
C ARG A 548 -11.23 16.56 9.87
N SER A 549 -10.44 16.44 8.80
CA SER A 549 -10.89 15.93 7.49
C SER A 549 -12.04 16.75 6.87
N ILE A 550 -12.18 18.02 7.24
CA ILE A 550 -13.21 18.92 6.71
C ILE A 550 -13.05 19.02 5.19
N GLY A 551 -14.14 18.77 4.46
CA GLY A 551 -14.17 18.67 3.00
C GLY A 551 -14.25 17.23 2.46
N ALA A 552 -13.77 16.22 3.20
CA ALA A 552 -13.76 14.83 2.75
C ALA A 552 -15.18 14.26 2.54
N ARG A 553 -16.08 14.49 3.51
CA ARG A 553 -17.48 14.03 3.43
C ARG A 553 -18.20 14.59 2.22
N VAL A 554 -18.12 15.90 2.05
CA VAL A 554 -18.73 16.63 0.92
C VAL A 554 -18.15 16.13 -0.40
N SER A 555 -16.83 15.98 -0.48
CA SER A 555 -16.15 15.45 -1.68
C SER A 555 -16.58 14.02 -2.02
N GLY A 556 -16.80 13.18 -1.01
CA GLY A 556 -17.35 11.85 -1.19
C GLY A 556 -18.75 11.86 -1.82
N GLU A 557 -19.63 12.75 -1.37
CA GLU A 557 -20.97 12.89 -1.95
C GLU A 557 -20.95 13.45 -3.38
N VAL A 558 -20.07 14.41 -3.65
CA VAL A 558 -19.82 14.92 -5.01
C VAL A 558 -19.31 13.80 -5.92
N ALA A 559 -18.26 13.09 -5.50
CA ALA A 559 -17.65 12.03 -6.29
C ALA A 559 -18.60 10.88 -6.59
N ARG A 560 -19.41 10.47 -5.60
CA ARG A 560 -20.38 9.39 -5.76
C ARG A 560 -21.48 9.72 -6.77
N ARG A 561 -21.92 10.98 -6.84
CA ARG A 561 -23.00 11.43 -7.72
C ARG A 561 -22.51 11.89 -9.09
N HIS A 562 -21.33 12.51 -9.14
CA HIS A 562 -20.89 13.31 -10.29
C HIS A 562 -19.43 13.06 -10.69
N GLY A 563 -18.77 12.07 -10.09
CA GLY A 563 -17.35 11.78 -10.33
C GLY A 563 -16.43 12.90 -9.82
N ASN A 564 -15.14 12.81 -10.15
CA ASN A 564 -14.15 13.76 -9.62
C ASN A 564 -14.34 15.22 -10.07
N TYR A 565 -14.98 15.47 -11.22
CA TYR A 565 -14.98 16.79 -11.88
C TYR A 565 -16.39 17.35 -12.16
N GLY A 566 -17.45 16.61 -11.88
CA GLY A 566 -18.80 16.95 -12.36
C GLY A 566 -19.49 18.15 -11.69
N MET A 567 -18.83 18.81 -10.73
CA MET A 567 -19.32 20.03 -10.06
C MET A 567 -18.50 21.28 -10.41
N ILE A 568 -17.51 21.21 -11.32
CA ILE A 568 -16.63 22.35 -11.65
C ILE A 568 -17.41 23.57 -12.14
N ASP A 569 -18.45 23.38 -12.95
CA ASP A 569 -19.24 24.48 -13.53
C ASP A 569 -20.20 25.14 -12.53
N ALA A 570 -20.46 24.50 -11.39
CA ALA A 570 -21.37 24.96 -10.34
C ALA A 570 -20.76 24.76 -8.96
N PRO A 571 -19.73 25.55 -8.59
CA PRO A 571 -18.93 25.28 -7.42
C PRO A 571 -19.69 25.51 -6.10
N ILE A 572 -19.36 24.70 -5.10
CA ILE A 572 -19.72 24.87 -3.70
C ILE A 572 -18.55 25.57 -3.02
N THR A 573 -18.78 26.80 -2.59
CA THR A 573 -17.80 27.60 -1.86
C THR A 573 -18.11 27.54 -0.37
N VAL A 574 -17.14 27.12 0.43
CA VAL A 574 -17.25 27.03 1.88
C VAL A 574 -16.25 27.99 2.50
N ARG A 575 -16.77 29.01 3.19
CA ARG A 575 -15.96 29.93 3.98
C ARG A 575 -15.87 29.44 5.42
N LEU A 576 -14.65 29.41 5.91
CA LEU A 576 -14.31 28.82 7.19
C LEU A 576 -13.49 29.83 7.98
N ARG A 577 -13.72 29.88 9.29
CA ARG A 577 -12.97 30.75 10.19
C ARG A 577 -12.47 29.98 11.41
N GLY A 578 -11.23 30.23 11.80
CA GLY A 578 -10.57 29.59 12.93
C GLY A 578 -9.40 28.68 12.53
N SER A 579 -9.00 27.77 13.42
CA SER A 579 -7.88 26.85 13.19
C SER A 579 -8.43 25.46 12.90
N VAL A 580 -8.18 24.88 11.72
CA VAL A 580 -8.73 23.57 11.35
C VAL A 580 -7.75 22.43 11.66
N GLY A 581 -8.28 21.27 12.02
CA GLY A 581 -7.49 20.09 12.33
C GLY A 581 -6.80 19.45 11.13
N GLN A 582 -6.25 18.27 11.37
CA GLN A 582 -5.55 17.48 10.35
C GLN A 582 -6.43 17.20 9.12
N SER A 583 -5.80 17.09 7.95
CA SER A 583 -6.43 16.64 6.71
C SER A 583 -7.50 17.61 6.16
N PHE A 584 -7.33 18.92 6.35
CA PHE A 584 -8.22 19.91 5.75
C PHE A 584 -8.22 19.83 4.22
N GLY A 585 -9.40 19.66 3.60
CA GLY A 585 -9.54 19.46 2.16
C GLY A 585 -8.95 18.15 1.65
N VAL A 586 -8.82 17.13 2.51
CA VAL A 586 -8.41 15.79 2.07
C VAL A 586 -9.41 15.22 1.07
N TRP A 587 -8.91 14.65 -0.03
CA TRP A 587 -9.72 14.11 -1.13
C TRP A 587 -10.66 15.16 -1.76
N ASN A 588 -10.23 16.43 -1.85
CA ASN A 588 -11.07 17.48 -2.41
C ASN A 588 -11.46 17.19 -3.88
N ALA A 589 -12.77 17.20 -4.14
CA ALA A 589 -13.34 16.98 -5.47
C ALA A 589 -13.47 18.30 -6.27
N GLY A 590 -13.57 18.18 -7.58
CA GLY A 590 -13.79 19.31 -8.48
C GLY A 590 -15.12 19.99 -8.20
N GLY A 591 -15.10 21.32 -8.14
CA GLY A 591 -16.26 22.12 -7.73
C GLY A 591 -16.32 22.42 -6.22
N LEU A 592 -15.52 21.78 -5.36
CA LEU A 592 -15.43 22.17 -3.95
C LEU A 592 -14.33 23.24 -3.77
N VAL A 593 -14.72 24.40 -3.28
CA VAL A 593 -13.84 25.54 -2.96
C VAL A 593 -13.87 25.77 -1.45
N LEU A 594 -12.73 25.64 -0.78
CA LEU A 594 -12.59 25.83 0.66
C LEU A 594 -11.75 27.08 0.93
N GLU A 595 -12.35 28.08 1.56
CA GLU A 595 -11.69 29.35 1.92
C GLU A 595 -11.58 29.44 3.45
N LEU A 596 -10.35 29.43 3.97
CA LEU A 596 -10.08 29.48 5.41
C LEU A 596 -9.43 30.82 5.79
N GLU A 597 -10.14 31.60 6.61
CA GLU A 597 -9.58 32.72 7.37
C GLU A 597 -9.06 32.18 8.72
N GLY A 598 -7.76 31.90 8.79
CA GLY A 598 -7.14 31.23 9.94
C GLY A 598 -5.91 30.40 9.55
N ASP A 599 -5.76 29.24 10.18
CA ASP A 599 -4.63 28.32 10.00
C ASP A 599 -5.10 26.85 9.97
N ALA A 600 -4.26 25.96 9.43
CA ALA A 600 -4.54 24.54 9.37
C ALA A 600 -3.38 23.70 9.92
N ASN A 601 -3.66 22.48 10.34
CA ASN A 601 -2.62 21.53 10.74
C ASN A 601 -2.03 20.81 9.50
N ASP A 602 -1.46 19.63 9.67
CA ASP A 602 -0.87 18.81 8.61
C ASP A 602 -1.90 18.32 7.57
N TYR A 603 -1.38 17.87 6.43
CA TYR A 603 -2.11 17.16 5.39
C TYR A 603 -3.15 18.00 4.62
N VAL A 604 -3.01 19.33 4.57
CA VAL A 604 -3.88 20.20 3.77
C VAL A 604 -3.88 19.74 2.31
N GLY A 605 -5.05 19.51 1.73
CA GLY A 605 -5.21 19.07 0.35
C GLY A 605 -4.62 17.69 0.05
N LYS A 606 -4.39 16.85 1.07
CA LYS A 606 -3.93 15.46 0.89
C LYS A 606 -4.83 14.73 -0.12
N GLY A 607 -4.23 14.20 -1.17
CA GLY A 607 -4.93 13.46 -2.22
C GLY A 607 -6.04 14.21 -2.95
N MET A 608 -6.00 15.55 -2.93
CA MET A 608 -6.90 16.40 -3.70
C MET A 608 -6.86 16.02 -5.18
N ALA A 609 -8.04 15.84 -5.78
CA ALA A 609 -8.15 15.53 -7.21
C ALA A 609 -8.46 16.76 -8.06
N ALA A 610 -9.19 17.72 -7.51
CA ALA A 610 -9.56 18.98 -8.13
C ALA A 610 -10.14 19.95 -7.08
N GLY A 611 -10.69 21.07 -7.55
CA GLY A 611 -11.26 22.13 -6.70
C GLY A 611 -10.21 23.13 -6.25
N ARG A 612 -10.49 23.90 -5.21
CA ARG A 612 -9.60 24.96 -4.72
C ARG A 612 -9.58 25.02 -3.19
N ILE A 613 -8.41 25.19 -2.61
CA ILE A 613 -8.21 25.44 -1.19
C ILE A 613 -7.45 26.76 -1.04
N VAL A 614 -7.96 27.66 -0.19
CA VAL A 614 -7.39 28.98 0.06
C VAL A 614 -7.21 29.16 1.57
N LEU A 615 -6.01 29.53 2.01
CA LEU A 615 -5.70 29.86 3.40
C LEU A 615 -5.16 31.29 3.46
N ALA A 616 -5.77 32.11 4.29
CA ALA A 616 -5.32 33.46 4.57
C ALA A 616 -5.35 33.73 6.09
N PRO A 617 -4.37 34.46 6.64
CA PRO A 617 -4.41 34.88 8.03
C PRO A 617 -5.68 35.67 8.36
N PRO A 618 -6.16 35.66 9.61
CA PRO A 618 -7.25 36.50 10.05
C PRO A 618 -7.02 37.97 9.73
N ARG A 619 -8.07 38.67 9.29
CA ARG A 619 -7.97 40.10 8.97
C ARG A 619 -7.51 40.88 10.20
N GLY A 620 -6.51 41.75 10.02
CA GLY A 620 -5.93 42.53 11.11
C GLY A 620 -4.83 41.81 11.90
N SER A 621 -4.37 40.64 11.44
CA SER A 621 -3.18 39.98 11.99
C SER A 621 -1.96 40.92 11.96
N ALA A 622 -1.24 41.02 13.09
CA ALA A 622 -0.10 41.92 13.26
C ALA A 622 1.26 41.29 12.86
N PHE A 623 1.30 39.98 12.65
CA PHE A 623 2.51 39.26 12.25
C PHE A 623 2.73 39.29 10.73
N VAL A 624 3.97 39.02 10.31
CA VAL A 624 4.35 38.93 8.90
C VAL A 624 4.02 37.54 8.38
N ALA A 625 3.01 37.44 7.51
CA ALA A 625 2.47 36.17 7.01
C ALA A 625 3.54 35.27 6.37
N ARG A 626 4.39 35.80 5.49
CA ARG A 626 5.46 35.06 4.78
C ARG A 626 6.54 34.44 5.67
N GLU A 627 6.58 34.83 6.95
CA GLU A 627 7.54 34.33 7.96
C GLU A 627 6.85 33.42 9.00
N THR A 628 5.55 33.18 8.86
CA THR A 628 4.73 32.46 9.85
C THR A 628 4.15 31.18 9.22
N PRO A 629 4.16 30.04 9.93
CA PRO A 629 3.45 28.84 9.50
C PRO A 629 1.94 29.09 9.43
N ILE A 630 1.33 28.74 8.29
CA ILE A 630 -0.14 28.76 8.12
C ILE A 630 -0.72 27.35 7.95
N MET A 631 0.13 26.39 7.58
CA MET A 631 -0.23 24.98 7.48
C MET A 631 0.94 24.06 7.81
N GLY A 632 0.62 22.84 8.24
CA GLY A 632 1.60 21.85 8.67
C GLY A 632 2.32 21.12 7.54
N ASN A 633 2.67 19.87 7.83
CA ASN A 633 3.51 19.00 7.01
C ASN A 633 2.70 18.20 5.98
N THR A 634 3.40 17.63 4.99
CA THR A 634 2.86 16.64 4.05
C THR A 634 1.59 17.14 3.31
N CYS A 635 1.46 18.47 3.14
CA CYS A 635 0.37 19.06 2.39
C CYS A 635 0.46 18.66 0.90
N LEU A 636 -0.69 18.49 0.26
CA LEU A 636 -0.85 17.99 -1.12
C LEU A 636 -0.28 16.60 -1.37
N TYR A 637 -0.15 15.78 -0.33
CA TYR A 637 0.38 14.44 -0.48
C TYR A 637 -0.42 13.60 -1.48
N GLY A 638 0.21 13.28 -2.62
CA GLY A 638 -0.42 12.48 -3.66
C GLY A 638 -1.55 13.19 -4.42
N ALA A 639 -1.66 14.51 -4.35
CA ALA A 639 -2.67 15.26 -5.08
C ALA A 639 -2.55 15.03 -6.60
N THR A 640 -3.68 14.87 -7.29
CA THR A 640 -3.74 14.59 -8.73
C THR A 640 -4.24 15.77 -9.57
N GLY A 641 -4.65 16.87 -8.92
CA GLY A 641 -5.14 18.08 -9.57
C GLY A 641 -5.64 19.09 -8.53
N GLY A 642 -6.17 20.23 -8.99
CA GLY A 642 -6.70 21.28 -8.13
C GLY A 642 -5.71 22.39 -7.79
N GLU A 643 -6.18 23.40 -7.06
CA GLU A 643 -5.41 24.60 -6.72
C GLU A 643 -5.33 24.82 -5.20
N LEU A 644 -4.13 25.12 -4.69
CA LEU A 644 -3.90 25.53 -3.31
C LEU A 644 -3.21 26.90 -3.26
N TYR A 645 -3.79 27.85 -2.50
CA TYR A 645 -3.17 29.14 -2.24
C TYR A 645 -3.09 29.39 -0.73
N ALA A 646 -1.89 29.52 -0.17
CA ALA A 646 -1.72 29.73 1.27
C ALA A 646 -0.82 30.94 1.55
N ALA A 647 -1.38 32.01 2.12
CA ALA A 647 -0.63 33.22 2.47
C ALA A 647 0.14 33.01 3.78
N GLY A 648 1.20 32.21 3.70
CA GLY A 648 2.11 31.88 4.78
C GLY A 648 3.00 30.70 4.42
N THR A 649 3.78 30.21 5.39
CA THR A 649 4.72 29.11 5.18
C THR A 649 4.07 27.74 5.43
N ALA A 650 4.52 26.74 4.67
CA ALA A 650 4.18 25.34 4.84
C ALA A 650 5.27 24.58 5.61
N GLY A 651 4.90 23.49 6.29
CA GLY A 651 5.84 22.60 6.96
C GLY A 651 6.70 21.75 6.01
N GLU A 652 7.23 20.65 6.54
CA GLU A 652 8.04 19.68 5.80
C GLU A 652 7.22 18.92 4.75
N ARG A 653 7.91 18.39 3.74
CA ARG A 653 7.34 17.54 2.69
C ARG A 653 6.16 18.17 1.96
N PHE A 654 6.17 19.49 1.84
CA PHE A 654 5.18 20.20 1.05
C PHE A 654 5.17 19.67 -0.39
N ALA A 655 3.98 19.34 -0.91
CA ALA A 655 3.77 18.76 -2.24
C ALA A 655 4.49 17.42 -2.48
N VAL A 656 4.73 16.63 -1.42
CA VAL A 656 5.26 15.27 -1.57
C VAL A 656 4.34 14.43 -2.45
N ARG A 657 4.90 13.73 -3.45
CA ARG A 657 4.12 12.95 -4.43
C ARG A 657 3.04 13.75 -5.17
N ASN A 658 3.11 15.08 -5.25
CA ASN A 658 2.19 15.86 -6.06
C ASN A 658 2.28 15.39 -7.53
N SER A 659 1.13 15.09 -8.10
CA SER A 659 0.98 14.47 -9.41
C SER A 659 0.15 15.33 -10.38
N GLY A 660 -0.33 16.50 -9.95
CA GLY A 660 -1.11 17.38 -10.82
C GLY A 660 -1.64 18.67 -10.20
N ALA A 661 -1.56 18.85 -8.87
CA ALA A 661 -2.03 20.07 -8.24
C ALA A 661 -1.12 21.27 -8.51
N VAL A 662 -1.74 22.45 -8.57
CA VAL A 662 -1.04 23.74 -8.60
C VAL A 662 -1.07 24.35 -7.20
N ALA A 663 0.06 24.85 -6.72
CA ALA A 663 0.14 25.45 -5.40
C ALA A 663 0.98 26.72 -5.36
N VAL A 664 0.55 27.71 -4.57
CA VAL A 664 1.33 28.92 -4.26
C VAL A 664 1.38 29.11 -2.74
N VAL A 665 2.59 29.12 -2.19
CA VAL A 665 2.89 29.30 -0.76
C VAL A 665 4.00 30.33 -0.57
N GLU A 666 4.14 30.88 0.63
CA GLU A 666 5.12 31.95 0.91
C GLU A 666 6.44 31.44 1.53
N GLY A 667 6.53 30.12 1.77
CA GLY A 667 7.74 29.41 2.20
C GLY A 667 7.44 27.93 2.42
N ALA A 668 8.46 27.10 2.53
CA ALA A 668 8.29 25.66 2.77
C ALA A 668 9.43 25.06 3.62
N GLY A 669 9.14 24.00 4.37
CA GLY A 669 10.14 23.24 5.11
C GLY A 669 11.02 22.32 4.25
N ASP A 670 11.67 21.34 4.90
CA ASP A 670 12.53 20.36 4.25
C ASP A 670 11.74 19.44 3.31
N HIS A 671 12.42 18.85 2.32
CA HIS A 671 11.85 17.86 1.40
C HIS A 671 10.67 18.38 0.55
N CYS A 672 10.59 19.69 0.31
CA CYS A 672 9.60 20.26 -0.59
C CYS A 672 9.70 19.64 -2.00
N CYS A 673 8.55 19.31 -2.60
CA CYS A 673 8.41 18.63 -3.89
C CYS A 673 9.06 17.23 -3.98
N GLU A 674 9.27 16.56 -2.84
CA GLU A 674 9.79 15.20 -2.83
C GLU A 674 8.88 14.23 -3.62
N TYR A 675 9.45 13.43 -4.51
CA TYR A 675 8.74 12.49 -5.39
C TYR A 675 7.64 13.11 -6.29
N MET A 676 7.66 14.41 -6.57
CA MET A 676 6.69 15.07 -7.45
C MET A 676 6.73 14.47 -8.88
N THR A 677 5.56 14.16 -9.45
CA THR A 677 5.39 13.58 -10.80
C THR A 677 4.57 14.44 -11.75
N GLY A 678 3.91 15.49 -11.26
CA GLY A 678 3.14 16.44 -12.05
C GLY A 678 2.72 17.65 -11.23
N GLY A 679 2.09 18.63 -11.87
CA GLY A 679 1.64 19.86 -11.23
C GLY A 679 2.67 21.00 -11.27
N VAL A 680 2.33 22.10 -10.58
CA VAL A 680 3.15 23.31 -10.46
C VAL A 680 3.22 23.75 -9.01
N VAL A 681 4.41 24.00 -8.50
CA VAL A 681 4.59 24.53 -7.14
C VAL A 681 5.30 25.88 -7.20
N VAL A 682 4.73 26.91 -6.59
CA VAL A 682 5.31 28.24 -6.49
C VAL A 682 5.59 28.53 -5.01
N VAL A 683 6.85 28.75 -4.69
CA VAL A 683 7.29 29.13 -3.33
C VAL A 683 7.80 30.57 -3.39
N LEU A 684 7.04 31.49 -2.80
CA LEU A 684 7.36 32.92 -2.75
C LEU A 684 8.34 33.25 -1.62
N GLY A 685 9.22 32.33 -1.25
CA GLY A 685 10.18 32.54 -0.17
C GLY A 685 11.12 31.36 0.01
N ARG A 686 11.70 31.28 1.21
CA ARG A 686 12.74 30.30 1.53
C ARG A 686 12.18 28.88 1.60
N THR A 687 13.05 27.92 1.25
CA THR A 687 12.78 26.47 1.36
C THR A 687 13.76 25.79 2.33
N GLY A 688 13.39 24.63 2.86
CA GLY A 688 14.28 23.74 3.59
C GLY A 688 15.28 22.99 2.71
N ILE A 689 15.96 21.99 3.27
CA ILE A 689 16.95 21.17 2.54
C ILE A 689 16.30 20.03 1.75
N ASN A 690 17.06 19.45 0.83
CA ASN A 690 16.70 18.31 0.01
C ASN A 690 15.47 18.55 -0.89
N PHE A 691 15.30 19.79 -1.37
CA PHE A 691 14.23 20.15 -2.30
C PHE A 691 14.30 19.29 -3.57
N GLY A 692 13.16 18.73 -3.99
CA GLY A 692 13.04 18.02 -5.26
C GLY A 692 13.71 16.64 -5.31
N ALA A 693 14.01 16.01 -4.17
CA ALA A 693 14.47 14.62 -4.16
C ALA A 693 13.41 13.68 -4.77
N GLY A 694 13.79 12.85 -5.74
CA GLY A 694 12.83 11.96 -6.43
C GLY A 694 11.85 12.68 -7.38
N PHE A 695 12.01 13.98 -7.63
CA PHE A 695 11.14 14.78 -8.50
C PHE A 695 11.37 14.39 -9.97
N THR A 696 10.33 13.77 -10.57
CA THR A 696 10.40 13.19 -11.93
C THR A 696 9.42 13.80 -12.93
N GLY A 697 8.48 14.65 -12.51
CA GLY A 697 7.56 15.34 -13.42
C GLY A 697 6.85 16.52 -12.77
N GLY A 698 6.41 17.49 -13.58
CA GLY A 698 6.00 18.83 -13.13
C GLY A 698 7.17 19.82 -13.13
N PHE A 699 6.97 21.01 -12.57
CA PHE A 699 8.04 21.98 -12.29
C PHE A 699 7.68 22.88 -11.12
N ALA A 700 8.66 23.60 -10.58
CA ALA A 700 8.45 24.54 -9.49
C ALA A 700 9.15 25.88 -9.75
N TYR A 701 8.63 26.95 -9.13
CA TYR A 701 9.29 28.25 -9.05
C TYR A 701 9.63 28.55 -7.59
N VAL A 702 10.88 28.92 -7.31
CA VAL A 702 11.34 29.23 -5.94
C VAL A 702 11.97 30.61 -5.91
N LEU A 703 11.43 31.51 -5.10
CA LEU A 703 12.01 32.83 -4.88
C LEU A 703 13.22 32.74 -3.94
N ASP A 704 14.41 33.04 -4.46
CA ASP A 704 15.67 32.93 -3.74
C ASP A 704 16.29 34.31 -3.54
N ILE A 705 15.89 34.98 -2.46
CA ILE A 705 16.39 36.32 -2.09
C ILE A 705 17.81 36.24 -1.54
N ASP A 706 18.08 35.24 -0.70
CA ASP A 706 19.34 35.08 0.05
C ASP A 706 20.44 34.40 -0.75
N ARG A 707 20.14 33.89 -1.95
CA ARG A 707 21.07 33.18 -2.85
C ARG A 707 21.62 31.88 -2.28
N ASP A 708 20.85 31.21 -1.43
CA ASP A 708 21.25 29.96 -0.76
C ASP A 708 20.51 28.72 -1.28
N PHE A 709 19.59 28.87 -2.25
CA PHE A 709 18.82 27.74 -2.79
C PHE A 709 19.69 26.68 -3.50
N VAL A 710 20.82 27.09 -4.10
CA VAL A 710 21.72 26.18 -4.81
C VAL A 710 22.26 25.08 -3.90
N ASP A 711 22.45 25.37 -2.61
CA ASP A 711 22.97 24.43 -1.61
C ASP A 711 21.86 23.56 -0.97
N ARG A 712 20.59 23.84 -1.29
CA ARG A 712 19.43 23.23 -0.63
C ARG A 712 18.73 22.18 -1.49
N TYR A 713 18.87 22.22 -2.81
CA TYR A 713 18.16 21.29 -3.69
C TYR A 713 18.94 19.98 -3.90
N ASN A 714 18.20 18.92 -4.22
CA ASN A 714 18.79 17.62 -4.52
C ASN A 714 19.22 17.55 -6.00
N HIS A 715 20.53 17.49 -6.25
CA HIS A 715 21.09 17.48 -7.60
C HIS A 715 20.92 16.17 -8.37
N GLU A 716 20.30 15.12 -7.81
CA GLU A 716 20.22 13.81 -8.47
C GLU A 716 19.39 13.89 -9.76
N LEU A 717 18.14 14.40 -9.66
CA LEU A 717 17.14 14.29 -10.73
C LEU A 717 16.61 15.61 -11.28
N VAL A 718 16.91 16.75 -10.65
CA VAL A 718 16.43 18.07 -11.10
C VAL A 718 17.56 19.01 -11.49
N ASP A 719 17.24 19.94 -12.39
CA ASP A 719 18.04 21.09 -12.77
C ASP A 719 17.32 22.38 -12.37
N ILE A 720 18.11 23.46 -12.24
CA ILE A 720 17.61 24.79 -11.90
C ILE A 720 18.01 25.82 -12.95
N HIS A 721 17.11 26.75 -13.26
CA HIS A 721 17.33 27.82 -14.24
C HIS A 721 16.82 29.15 -13.71
N ARG A 722 17.55 30.25 -13.90
CA ARG A 722 17.05 31.59 -13.53
C ARG A 722 15.94 32.02 -14.49
N ILE A 723 14.90 32.66 -13.97
CA ILE A 723 13.86 33.27 -14.80
C ILE A 723 14.41 34.59 -15.37
N GLN A 724 14.44 34.69 -16.70
CA GLN A 724 14.87 35.90 -17.41
C GLN A 724 13.72 36.41 -18.28
N SER A 725 13.67 37.72 -18.52
CA SER A 725 12.67 38.32 -19.42
C SER A 725 12.94 37.95 -20.89
N GLU A 726 14.20 37.82 -21.28
CA GLU A 726 14.56 37.39 -22.63
C GLU A 726 14.78 35.86 -22.66
N GLY A 727 14.21 35.17 -23.63
CA GLY A 727 14.33 33.71 -23.78
C GLY A 727 13.46 32.85 -22.85
N MET A 728 12.84 33.41 -21.80
CA MET A 728 11.91 32.69 -20.90
C MET A 728 10.57 33.41 -20.67
N GLU A 729 10.13 34.23 -21.64
CA GLU A 729 8.91 35.05 -21.53
C GLU A 729 7.66 34.24 -21.13
N ALA A 730 7.51 33.03 -21.67
CA ALA A 730 6.39 32.15 -21.31
C ALA A 730 6.38 31.80 -19.82
N HIS A 731 7.54 31.46 -19.24
CA HIS A 731 7.66 31.19 -17.81
C HIS A 731 7.56 32.46 -16.96
N TYR A 732 8.08 33.59 -17.46
CA TYR A 732 7.98 34.89 -16.81
C TYR A 732 6.52 35.32 -16.62
N GLN A 733 5.68 35.19 -17.66
CA GLN A 733 4.25 35.50 -17.58
C GLN A 733 3.45 34.44 -16.82
N HIS A 734 3.80 33.16 -16.97
CA HIS A 734 3.14 32.07 -16.25
C HIS A 734 3.32 32.21 -14.72
N LEU A 735 4.55 32.51 -14.27
CA LEU A 735 4.83 32.79 -12.85
C LEU A 735 4.02 34.00 -12.37
N ARG A 736 4.01 35.10 -13.14
CA ARG A 736 3.23 36.30 -12.80
C ARG A 736 1.75 35.98 -12.61
N GLY A 737 1.15 35.20 -13.51
CA GLY A 737 -0.26 34.80 -13.42
C GLY A 737 -0.57 34.01 -12.14
N TRP A 738 0.31 33.12 -11.70
CA TRP A 738 0.12 32.40 -10.44
C TRP A 738 0.24 33.30 -9.21
N ILE A 739 1.14 34.27 -9.22
CA ILE A 739 1.27 35.25 -8.13
C ILE A 739 0.02 36.16 -8.10
N GLU A 740 -0.51 36.58 -9.26
CA GLU A 740 -1.75 37.35 -9.37
C GLU A 740 -2.96 36.56 -8.84
N ASN A 741 -3.06 35.26 -9.18
CA ASN A 741 -4.11 34.39 -8.66
C ASN A 741 -4.00 34.22 -7.14
N HIS A 742 -2.78 34.03 -6.64
CA HIS A 742 -2.53 33.93 -5.20
C HIS A 742 -2.90 35.22 -4.47
N GLN A 743 -2.50 36.39 -4.99
CA GLN A 743 -2.86 37.68 -4.42
C GLN A 743 -4.37 37.90 -4.42
N ARG A 744 -5.07 37.50 -5.49
CA ARG A 744 -6.53 37.62 -5.61
C ARG A 744 -7.27 36.70 -4.64
N ALA A 745 -6.82 35.46 -4.50
CA ALA A 745 -7.45 34.47 -3.64
C ALA A 745 -7.22 34.75 -2.14
N THR A 746 -5.99 35.12 -1.77
CA THR A 746 -5.59 35.23 -0.35
C THR A 746 -5.57 36.66 0.17
N GLY A 747 -5.52 37.66 -0.71
CA GLY A 747 -5.25 39.04 -0.32
C GLY A 747 -3.80 39.30 0.11
N SER A 748 -2.87 38.35 -0.11
CA SER A 748 -1.47 38.44 0.34
C SER A 748 -0.80 39.78 0.04
N ALA A 749 -0.32 40.44 1.10
CA ALA A 749 0.47 41.66 1.01
C ALA A 749 1.83 41.40 0.33
N TRP A 750 2.44 40.24 0.59
CA TRP A 750 3.73 39.87 0.05
C TRP A 750 3.65 39.62 -1.47
N ALA A 751 2.63 38.89 -1.92
CA ALA A 751 2.38 38.71 -3.34
C ALA A 751 2.14 40.04 -4.06
N ARG A 752 1.42 40.98 -3.42
CA ARG A 752 1.24 42.34 -3.95
C ARG A 752 2.56 43.10 -4.06
N GLU A 753 3.43 43.01 -3.08
CA GLU A 753 4.76 43.62 -3.11
C GLU A 753 5.60 43.06 -4.28
N ILE A 754 5.63 41.73 -4.44
CA ILE A 754 6.31 41.07 -5.56
C ILE A 754 5.74 41.56 -6.90
N LEU A 755 4.42 41.67 -7.04
CA LEU A 755 3.78 42.13 -8.28
C LEU A 755 4.08 43.60 -8.60
N ASN A 756 4.13 44.46 -7.58
CA ASN A 756 4.44 45.88 -7.74
C ASN A 756 5.87 46.12 -8.26
N ASP A 757 6.82 45.26 -7.87
CA ASP A 757 8.22 45.31 -8.32
C ASP A 757 8.67 44.01 -9.02
N TYR A 758 7.79 43.46 -9.87
CA TYR A 758 8.00 42.14 -10.46
C TYR A 758 9.28 42.05 -11.30
N ARG A 759 9.68 43.15 -11.94
CA ARG A 759 10.93 43.22 -12.73
C ARG A 759 12.18 42.95 -11.88
N THR A 760 12.18 43.36 -10.61
CA THR A 760 13.30 43.14 -9.69
C THR A 760 13.25 41.76 -9.05
N PHE A 761 12.05 41.24 -8.78
CA PHE A 761 11.88 39.93 -8.16
C PHE A 761 12.03 38.76 -9.13
N ALA A 762 11.52 38.86 -10.36
CA ALA A 762 11.52 37.75 -11.32
C ALA A 762 12.91 37.15 -11.57
N PRO A 763 14.00 37.92 -11.75
CA PRO A 763 15.36 37.37 -11.89
C PRO A 763 15.88 36.59 -10.67
N LYS A 764 15.25 36.74 -9.50
CA LYS A 764 15.58 36.03 -8.26
C LYS A 764 14.85 34.69 -8.14
N PHE A 765 13.91 34.38 -9.03
CA PHE A 765 13.29 33.06 -9.06
C PHE A 765 14.18 32.03 -9.76
N TRP A 766 14.14 30.82 -9.22
CA TRP A 766 14.60 29.60 -9.87
C TRP A 766 13.40 28.84 -10.43
N LEU A 767 13.47 28.46 -11.71
CA LEU A 767 12.69 27.36 -12.28
C LEU A 767 13.40 26.05 -11.94
N VAL A 768 12.72 25.16 -11.24
CA VAL A 768 13.19 23.81 -10.95
C VAL A 768 12.44 22.82 -11.81
N LYS A 769 13.15 21.98 -12.58
CA LYS A 769 12.55 20.97 -13.44
C LYS A 769 13.28 19.63 -13.34
N PRO A 770 12.63 18.51 -13.67
CA PRO A 770 13.33 17.25 -13.91
C PRO A 770 14.37 17.38 -15.04
N LYS A 771 15.52 16.72 -14.89
CA LYS A 771 16.58 16.66 -15.91
C LYS A 771 16.09 16.14 -17.26
N ALA A 772 15.21 15.13 -17.22
CA ALA A 772 14.66 14.50 -18.41
C ALA A 772 13.61 15.36 -19.16
N ALA A 773 13.15 16.46 -18.56
CA ALA A 773 12.17 17.35 -19.17
C ALA A 773 12.86 18.50 -19.93
N ASP A 774 12.32 18.86 -21.09
CA ASP A 774 12.75 20.03 -21.84
C ASP A 774 11.99 21.28 -21.38
N ILE A 775 12.71 22.40 -21.19
CA ILE A 775 12.18 23.65 -20.61
C ILE A 775 11.02 24.17 -21.46
N ASP A 776 11.21 24.27 -22.77
CA ASP A 776 10.25 24.89 -23.69
C ASP A 776 8.94 24.10 -23.75
N SER A 777 9.01 22.79 -23.49
CA SER A 777 7.85 21.90 -23.49
C SER A 777 7.05 21.91 -22.18
N LEU A 778 7.58 22.49 -21.09
CA LEU A 778 6.99 22.34 -19.74
C LEU A 778 5.56 22.90 -19.65
N ILE A 779 5.37 24.14 -20.11
CA ILE A 779 4.06 24.82 -20.06
C ILE A 779 3.08 24.17 -21.03
N GLU A 780 3.53 23.81 -22.24
CA GLU A 780 2.69 23.13 -23.22
C GLU A 780 2.22 21.77 -22.71
N ASN A 781 3.12 21.01 -22.08
CA ASN A 781 2.80 19.71 -21.50
C ASN A 781 1.79 19.81 -20.35
N LEU A 782 1.80 20.90 -19.57
CA LEU A 782 0.77 21.17 -18.58
C LEU A 782 -0.58 21.45 -19.23
N ARG A 783 -0.61 22.31 -20.27
CA ARG A 783 -1.85 22.64 -21.00
C ARG A 783 -2.49 21.43 -21.69
N ARG A 784 -1.70 20.42 -22.04
CA ARG A 784 -2.22 19.14 -22.57
C ARG A 784 -2.70 18.18 -21.48
N ALA A 785 -2.24 18.36 -20.24
CA ALA A 785 -2.56 17.48 -19.12
C ALA A 785 -3.74 17.98 -18.27
N ALA A 786 -3.96 19.30 -18.23
CA ALA A 786 -5.18 19.95 -17.77
C ALA A 786 -6.28 19.85 -18.83
#